data_AF-A0A8H6PN73-F1
#
_entry.id   AF-A0A8H6PN73-F1
#
_cell.length_a   1.000
_cell.length_b   1.000
_cell.length_c   1.000
_cell.angle_alpha   90.00
_cell.angle_beta   90.00
_cell.angle_gamma   90.00
#
_symmetry.space_group_name_H-M   'P 1'
#
loop_
_entity.id
_entity.type
_entity.pdbx_description
1 polymer ?
#
loop_
_entity_poly.entity_id
_entity_poly.type
_entity_poly.pdbx_seq_one_letter_code
_entity_poly.pdbx_strand_id
1 'polypeptide(L)'
;MQRAEKMPPEDLQKKVGQLFAVGFHGIVPSPEIKTLIHEYGIGGIVLFKRNIQNAMQLQSLTLALQEEARLAGHEYPLFIGIDQENGLVTRISPPIAAQLPGPMTLGATYSPELAYQVGEVTGETLRFFGINMNYAPVCDINSEPLNPVIGVRSPGDDPEFVGRFASAAAQGLREQKIIPSVKHFPGHGDTAVDSHYGLPVIEKTREQLERCELIPFRRAVAEGVEAVMTAHISLPAVGDGKLPATLSADVLSILRNEMQYDGMIITDCLEMDGIRATYGTEQGAVLALEAGSDSIMICHTFAVQVASIQKVCEAVQSGQISASRLDEAYRRVAKLKDNFLSWETALLSRNLDDLVTLNRKAATLANNAYSLSVTLVRSDPDVLPLSKSGHLVLVFPGERTPAGGAVDGEGLGMKGAYDATEFGEVLKAHNPTTIELHYGSAGLSTEQYKLVEAADAVVLITFNARESPFQRDVGLKLSQHARKLVTIAACSPYDFLDDDSIKTYITTYEPTIEAFTAAANILFGDLTPKGTLPVGSKKAALGSIHVSPFEAASDLTGLVEVWNTALPTYPLPADSLHRFLTQANGRHFVARLESKVIGFCVTYITTDRGTTCCQLAALAVHPSYQRQGVGTALIAEARTWLMKNYKPCSLSLGSSFPRFWPGIPTDLGHDVQEFFVHRGFRLNPLIPRSVDLYQDIREFQPPEKYVARAKERGFTFSALQPEQYEQCLAGQKKNFSYNPAWVDMYHKLDPKEHPSSIMTAFDSHGKQVGWTLMLAPSSPVLQQNWAFPPLCGPKTGLIGCVGVDEEYRKAGVGLALLCHAIEDMKQRGVEGVFVDWVGLEGWYEQLGFKVWRSYRTGQM
;
A
#
# COMPACT_ATOMS: atom_id res chain seq x y z
N MET A 1 -42.36 -16.73 -13.04
CA MET A 1 -41.90 -15.56 -13.81
C MET A 1 -42.79 -14.37 -13.45
N GLN A 2 -42.43 -13.64 -12.39
CA GLN A 2 -43.02 -12.33 -12.13
C GLN A 2 -42.32 -11.32 -13.04
N ARG A 3 -43.09 -10.54 -13.81
CA ARG A 3 -42.58 -9.40 -14.58
C ARG A 3 -41.97 -8.41 -13.59
N ALA A 4 -40.67 -8.20 -13.64
CA ALA A 4 -40.06 -7.04 -12.99
C ALA A 4 -40.70 -5.79 -13.61
N GLU A 5 -41.32 -4.95 -12.78
CA GLU A 5 -41.81 -3.65 -13.22
C GLU A 5 -40.63 -2.86 -13.83
N LYS A 6 -40.80 -2.39 -15.06
CA LYS A 6 -39.79 -1.56 -15.72
C LYS A 6 -39.73 -0.21 -15.02
N MET A 7 -38.55 0.17 -14.55
CA MET A 7 -38.27 1.50 -14.00
C MET A 7 -38.74 2.59 -14.98
N PRO A 8 -39.44 3.64 -14.53
CA PRO A 8 -39.82 4.77 -15.37
C PRO A 8 -38.60 5.36 -16.09
N PRO A 9 -38.72 5.83 -17.34
CA PRO A 9 -37.58 6.37 -18.09
C PRO A 9 -36.83 7.50 -17.39
N GLU A 10 -37.54 8.39 -16.69
CA GLU A 10 -36.94 9.51 -15.94
C GLU A 10 -36.13 9.02 -14.73
N ASP A 11 -36.64 8.03 -13.99
CA ASP A 11 -35.93 7.42 -12.86
C ASP A 11 -34.66 6.68 -13.32
N LEU A 12 -34.75 5.99 -14.46
CA LEU A 12 -33.59 5.35 -15.08
C LEU A 12 -32.54 6.38 -15.48
N GLN A 13 -32.95 7.48 -16.09
CA GLN A 13 -32.05 8.56 -16.50
C GLN A 13 -31.30 9.16 -15.32
N LYS A 14 -32.00 9.49 -14.23
CA LYS A 14 -31.39 10.02 -13.00
C LYS A 14 -30.47 8.98 -12.33
N LYS A 15 -30.86 7.71 -12.33
CA LYS A 15 -30.02 6.62 -11.79
C LYS A 15 -28.74 6.42 -12.61
N VAL A 16 -28.83 6.48 -13.93
CA VAL A 16 -27.65 6.45 -14.83
C VAL A 16 -26.81 7.69 -14.61
N GLY A 17 -27.41 8.87 -14.50
CA GLY A 17 -26.70 10.13 -14.23
C GLY A 17 -25.84 10.07 -12.97
N GLN A 18 -26.28 9.39 -11.90
CA GLN A 18 -25.46 9.20 -10.70
C GLN A 18 -24.11 8.50 -10.96
N LEU A 19 -23.95 7.80 -12.08
CA LEU A 19 -22.69 7.17 -12.48
C LEU A 19 -21.75 8.13 -13.25
N PHE A 20 -22.19 9.34 -13.60
CA PHE A 20 -21.38 10.28 -14.37
C PHE A 20 -20.68 11.32 -13.50
N ALA A 21 -19.40 11.53 -13.79
CA ALA A 21 -18.61 12.66 -13.32
C ALA A 21 -18.31 13.59 -14.51
N VAL A 22 -18.75 14.84 -14.43
CA VAL A 22 -18.71 15.77 -15.57
C VAL A 22 -18.03 17.08 -15.23
N GLY A 23 -17.33 17.69 -16.19
CA GLY A 23 -16.81 19.05 -16.04
C GLY A 23 -17.66 20.07 -16.78
N PHE A 24 -17.34 21.36 -16.57
CA PHE A 24 -18.00 22.48 -17.24
C PHE A 24 -17.04 23.68 -17.36
N HIS A 25 -17.45 24.70 -18.12
CA HIS A 25 -16.68 25.94 -18.31
C HIS A 25 -17.27 27.07 -17.47
N GLY A 26 -16.38 27.95 -16.98
CA GLY A 26 -16.75 29.11 -16.18
C GLY A 26 -16.49 28.95 -14.69
N ILE A 27 -16.67 30.05 -13.97
CA ILE A 27 -16.31 30.21 -12.55
C ILE A 27 -17.55 30.23 -11.61
N VAL A 28 -18.73 29.98 -12.17
CA VAL A 28 -20.01 29.82 -11.46
C VAL A 28 -20.82 28.71 -12.16
N PRO A 29 -21.82 28.09 -11.52
CA PRO A 29 -22.63 27.06 -12.16
C PRO A 29 -23.35 27.61 -13.41
N SER A 30 -22.98 27.12 -14.60
CA SER A 30 -23.60 27.49 -15.87
C SER A 30 -25.01 26.90 -16.02
N PRO A 31 -25.85 27.40 -16.95
CA PRO A 31 -27.14 26.78 -17.26
C PRO A 31 -27.02 25.28 -17.59
N GLU A 32 -25.99 24.90 -18.36
CA GLU A 32 -25.74 23.53 -18.80
C GLU A 32 -25.47 22.60 -17.61
N ILE A 33 -24.60 22.98 -16.67
CA ILE A 33 -24.31 22.13 -15.52
C ILE A 33 -25.51 22.04 -14.57
N LYS A 34 -26.31 23.11 -14.44
CA LYS A 34 -27.57 23.06 -13.69
C LYS A 34 -28.55 22.07 -14.34
N THR A 35 -28.70 22.09 -15.66
CA THR A 35 -29.52 21.10 -16.38
C THR A 35 -29.03 19.66 -16.10
N LEU A 36 -27.72 19.40 -16.12
CA LEU A 36 -27.18 18.08 -15.79
C LEU A 36 -27.50 17.66 -14.34
N ILE A 37 -27.43 18.60 -13.39
CA ILE A 37 -27.75 18.33 -11.97
C ILE A 37 -29.24 18.05 -11.77
N HIS A 38 -30.13 18.88 -12.32
CA HIS A 38 -31.57 18.84 -12.06
C HIS A 38 -32.30 17.79 -12.91
N GLU A 39 -32.01 17.74 -14.21
CA GLU A 39 -32.76 16.90 -15.14
C GLU A 39 -32.13 15.51 -15.30
N TYR A 40 -30.80 15.44 -15.35
CA TYR A 40 -30.06 14.19 -15.55
C TYR A 40 -29.60 13.55 -14.25
N GLY A 41 -29.63 14.26 -13.13
CA GLY A 41 -29.24 13.71 -11.82
C GLY A 41 -27.78 13.29 -11.75
N ILE A 42 -26.85 14.05 -12.36
CA ILE A 42 -25.42 13.68 -12.38
C ILE A 42 -24.85 13.42 -10.98
N GLY A 43 -23.94 12.45 -10.86
CA GLY A 43 -23.38 12.03 -9.59
C GLY A 43 -22.19 12.84 -9.11
N GLY A 44 -21.43 13.44 -10.04
CA GLY A 44 -20.20 14.15 -9.71
C GLY A 44 -19.80 15.25 -10.70
N ILE A 45 -18.94 16.13 -10.21
CA ILE A 45 -18.33 17.26 -10.91
C ILE A 45 -16.82 17.09 -10.93
N VAL A 46 -16.18 17.40 -12.05
CA VAL A 46 -14.72 17.51 -12.18
C VAL A 46 -14.35 18.98 -12.39
N LEU A 47 -13.52 19.51 -11.50
CA LEU A 47 -13.01 20.88 -11.58
C LEU A 47 -11.63 20.91 -12.24
N PHE A 48 -11.40 21.97 -13.01
CA PHE A 48 -10.14 22.27 -13.70
C PHE A 48 -9.69 23.70 -13.36
N LYS A 49 -8.48 24.08 -13.82
CA LYS A 49 -7.96 25.44 -13.66
C LYS A 49 -8.92 26.51 -14.22
N ARG A 50 -9.66 26.19 -15.29
CA ARG A 50 -10.71 27.07 -15.88
C ARG A 50 -11.87 27.41 -14.92
N ASN A 51 -12.02 26.69 -13.82
CA ASN A 51 -13.07 26.94 -12.82
C ASN A 51 -12.55 27.74 -11.61
N ILE A 52 -11.26 28.06 -11.56
CA ILE A 52 -10.59 28.63 -10.39
C ILE A 52 -10.02 30.00 -10.74
N GLN A 53 -10.55 31.03 -10.09
CA GLN A 53 -10.05 32.41 -10.20
C GLN A 53 -9.36 32.87 -8.91
N ASN A 54 -9.98 32.64 -7.75
CA ASN A 54 -9.45 32.99 -6.43
C ASN A 54 -10.15 32.17 -5.33
N ALA A 55 -9.65 32.26 -4.09
CA ALA A 55 -10.15 31.47 -2.96
C ALA A 55 -11.65 31.65 -2.68
N MET A 56 -12.13 32.91 -2.66
CA MET A 56 -13.53 33.24 -2.37
C MET A 56 -14.47 32.70 -3.44
N GLN A 57 -14.09 32.87 -4.71
CA GLN A 57 -14.85 32.37 -5.85
C GLN A 57 -14.92 30.84 -5.84
N LEU A 58 -13.80 30.14 -5.58
CA LEU A 58 -13.79 28.68 -5.58
C LEU A 58 -14.70 28.10 -4.49
N GLN A 59 -14.64 28.65 -3.28
CA GLN A 59 -15.53 28.21 -2.18
C GLN A 59 -17.01 28.49 -2.50
N SER A 60 -17.29 29.63 -3.14
CA SER A 60 -18.66 29.98 -3.55
C SER A 60 -19.16 29.05 -4.66
N LEU A 61 -18.29 28.66 -5.60
CA LEU A 61 -18.63 27.76 -6.69
C LEU A 61 -19.01 26.36 -6.16
N THR A 62 -18.20 25.77 -5.30
CA THR A 62 -18.47 24.42 -4.77
C THR A 62 -19.72 24.39 -3.90
N LEU A 63 -19.94 25.43 -3.08
CA LEU A 63 -21.18 25.59 -2.32
C LEU A 63 -22.40 25.68 -3.26
N ALA A 64 -22.34 26.53 -4.28
CA ALA A 64 -23.45 26.69 -5.22
C ALA A 64 -23.78 25.39 -5.97
N LEU A 65 -22.77 24.61 -6.36
CA LEU A 65 -23.01 23.28 -6.98
C LEU A 65 -23.74 22.32 -6.04
N GLN A 66 -23.38 22.30 -4.75
CA GLN A 66 -24.06 21.46 -3.76
C GLN A 66 -25.47 21.96 -3.45
N GLU A 67 -25.70 23.27 -3.45
CA GLU A 67 -27.04 23.86 -3.31
C GLU A 67 -27.94 23.46 -4.48
N GLU A 68 -27.45 23.52 -5.72
CA GLU A 68 -28.21 23.06 -6.90
C GLU A 68 -28.59 21.58 -6.77
N ALA A 69 -27.66 20.72 -6.33
CA ALA A 69 -27.94 19.29 -6.11
C ALA A 69 -28.96 19.05 -4.99
N ARG A 70 -28.91 19.84 -3.90
CA ARG A 70 -29.91 19.76 -2.84
C ARG A 70 -31.29 20.17 -3.35
N LEU A 71 -31.37 21.27 -4.10
CA LEU A 71 -32.62 21.77 -4.69
C LEU A 71 -33.21 20.76 -5.70
N ALA A 72 -32.35 20.07 -6.44
CA ALA A 72 -32.72 18.98 -7.35
C ALA A 72 -33.20 17.70 -6.63
N GLY A 73 -33.13 17.63 -5.29
CA GLY A 73 -33.61 16.49 -4.51
C GLY A 73 -32.67 15.28 -4.52
N HIS A 74 -31.36 15.49 -4.70
CA HIS A 74 -30.40 14.39 -4.64
C HIS A 74 -30.38 13.75 -3.25
N GLU A 75 -30.26 12.42 -3.19
CA GLU A 75 -30.16 11.69 -1.92
C GLU A 75 -28.86 12.02 -1.19
N TYR A 76 -27.74 12.06 -1.93
CA TYR A 76 -26.40 12.34 -1.44
C TYR A 76 -25.82 13.61 -2.10
N PRO A 77 -24.88 14.32 -1.45
CA PRO A 77 -24.11 15.38 -2.10
C PRO A 77 -23.42 14.92 -3.39
N LEU A 78 -23.09 15.88 -4.26
CA LEU A 78 -22.24 15.62 -5.43
C LEU A 78 -20.84 15.21 -4.99
N PHE A 79 -20.22 14.29 -5.72
CA PHE A 79 -18.76 14.29 -5.77
C PHE A 79 -18.30 15.60 -6.42
N ILE A 80 -17.33 16.27 -5.81
CA ILE A 80 -16.61 17.38 -6.42
C ILE A 80 -15.15 16.95 -6.42
N GLY A 81 -14.69 16.54 -7.60
CA GLY A 81 -13.38 15.99 -7.88
C GLY A 81 -12.44 17.00 -8.54
N ILE A 82 -11.13 16.77 -8.38
CA ILE A 82 -10.07 17.59 -9.00
C ILE A 82 -8.80 16.74 -9.19
N ASP A 83 -7.96 17.09 -10.16
CA ASP A 83 -6.59 16.55 -10.30
C ASP A 83 -5.59 17.40 -9.52
N GLN A 84 -5.53 17.23 -8.20
CA GLN A 84 -4.54 17.88 -7.35
C GLN A 84 -3.46 16.85 -6.97
N GLU A 85 -2.61 16.50 -7.94
CA GLU A 85 -1.45 15.60 -7.74
C GLU A 85 -0.29 16.29 -7.02
N ASN A 86 -0.34 17.63 -6.96
CA ASN A 86 0.74 18.54 -6.57
C ASN A 86 1.87 18.59 -7.61
N GLY A 87 2.91 19.36 -7.29
CA GLY A 87 3.97 19.71 -8.22
C GLY A 87 3.46 20.19 -9.57
N LEU A 88 3.85 19.52 -10.65
CA LEU A 88 3.52 19.94 -12.02
C LEU A 88 2.01 19.89 -12.33
N VAL A 89 1.27 18.95 -11.74
CA VAL A 89 -0.20 18.84 -11.91
C VAL A 89 -0.88 19.35 -10.64
N THR A 90 -1.00 20.68 -10.59
CA THR A 90 -1.61 21.45 -9.51
C THR A 90 -2.69 22.35 -10.10
N ARG A 91 -3.91 22.31 -9.58
CA ARG A 91 -5.02 23.17 -10.02
C ARG A 91 -5.24 24.35 -9.07
N ILE A 92 -5.14 24.10 -7.77
CA ILE A 92 -5.15 25.13 -6.73
C ILE A 92 -3.70 25.46 -6.38
N SER A 93 -3.15 26.45 -7.07
CA SER A 93 -1.75 26.88 -6.95
C SER A 93 -1.61 28.21 -6.19
N PRO A 94 -0.38 28.67 -5.90
CA PRO A 94 -0.17 30.04 -5.47
C PRO A 94 -0.81 31.05 -6.44
N PRO A 95 -1.33 32.19 -5.95
CA PRO A 95 -1.33 32.63 -4.55
C PRO A 95 -2.52 32.10 -3.70
N ILE A 96 -3.35 31.19 -4.23
CA ILE A 96 -4.55 30.69 -3.53
C ILE A 96 -4.15 29.70 -2.42
N ALA A 97 -3.33 28.71 -2.76
CA ALA A 97 -2.79 27.73 -1.83
C ALA A 97 -1.27 27.64 -1.97
N ALA A 98 -0.57 27.26 -0.90
CA ALA A 98 0.88 27.04 -0.97
C ALA A 98 1.21 25.90 -1.94
N GLN A 99 2.32 26.03 -2.67
CA GLN A 99 2.82 24.97 -3.54
C GLN A 99 3.34 23.79 -2.70
N LEU A 100 2.79 22.60 -2.92
CA LEU A 100 3.26 21.35 -2.35
C LEU A 100 4.08 20.57 -3.39
N PRO A 101 5.08 19.77 -2.94
CA PRO A 101 5.94 19.02 -3.85
C PRO A 101 5.16 17.92 -4.58
N GLY A 102 5.55 17.69 -5.83
CA GLY A 102 4.98 16.63 -6.67
C GLY A 102 5.48 15.22 -6.33
N PRO A 103 4.95 14.19 -7.01
CA PRO A 103 5.28 12.80 -6.72
C PRO A 103 6.77 12.45 -6.84
N MET A 104 7.46 12.82 -7.92
CA MET A 104 8.89 12.50 -8.07
C MET A 104 9.79 13.30 -7.10
N THR A 105 9.44 14.54 -6.81
CA THR A 105 10.10 15.35 -5.78
C THR A 105 10.06 14.65 -4.42
N LEU A 106 8.87 14.19 -4.01
CA LEU A 106 8.73 13.40 -2.79
C LEU A 106 9.38 12.03 -2.92
N GLY A 107 9.35 11.42 -4.10
CA GLY A 107 10.01 10.16 -4.42
C GLY A 107 11.51 10.21 -4.16
N ALA A 108 12.16 11.33 -4.48
CA ALA A 108 13.58 11.55 -4.22
C ALA A 108 13.95 11.57 -2.72
N THR A 109 12.97 11.72 -1.84
CA THR A 109 13.17 11.62 -0.38
C THR A 109 13.11 10.18 0.14
N TYR A 110 12.60 9.23 -0.66
CA TYR A 110 12.32 7.84 -0.27
C TYR A 110 11.50 7.71 1.03
N SER A 111 10.66 8.71 1.36
CA SER A 111 9.88 8.77 2.60
C SER A 111 8.37 8.67 2.35
N PRO A 112 7.75 7.49 2.50
CA PRO A 112 6.29 7.37 2.48
C PRO A 112 5.61 8.21 3.59
N GLU A 113 6.27 8.42 4.72
CA GLU A 113 5.75 9.27 5.80
C GLU A 113 5.56 10.72 5.33
N LEU A 114 6.52 11.24 4.56
CA LEU A 114 6.41 12.58 3.99
C LEU A 114 5.31 12.65 2.92
N ALA A 115 5.12 11.57 2.14
CA ALA A 115 4.02 11.45 1.20
C ALA A 115 2.64 11.47 1.90
N TYR A 116 2.52 10.79 3.03
CA TYR A 116 1.33 10.84 3.89
C TYR A 116 1.06 12.26 4.40
N GLN A 117 2.07 12.94 4.94
CA GLN A 117 1.94 14.31 5.46
C GLN A 117 1.53 15.31 4.36
N VAL A 118 2.10 15.18 3.16
CA VAL A 118 1.69 16.01 2.02
C VAL A 118 0.28 15.66 1.57
N GLY A 119 -0.10 14.38 1.57
CA GLY A 119 -1.48 13.94 1.30
C GLY A 119 -2.48 14.52 2.31
N GLU A 120 -2.13 14.55 3.60
CA GLU A 120 -2.94 15.15 4.67
C GLU A 120 -3.16 16.65 4.41
N VAL A 121 -2.10 17.42 4.22
CA VAL A 121 -2.23 18.88 3.99
C VAL A 121 -2.95 19.18 2.67
N THR A 122 -2.72 18.37 1.64
CA THR A 122 -3.48 18.47 0.38
C THR A 122 -4.97 18.24 0.65
N GLY A 123 -5.29 17.21 1.43
CA GLY A 123 -6.66 16.90 1.82
C GLY A 123 -7.33 18.02 2.62
N GLU A 124 -6.62 18.63 3.57
CA GLU A 124 -7.09 19.80 4.32
C GLU A 124 -7.44 20.98 3.40
N THR A 125 -6.57 21.27 2.43
CA THR A 125 -6.78 22.35 1.44
C THR A 125 -7.98 22.06 0.53
N LEU A 126 -8.09 20.84 0.00
CA LEU A 126 -9.22 20.46 -0.84
C LEU A 126 -10.54 20.55 -0.08
N ARG A 127 -10.56 20.02 1.15
CA ARG A 127 -11.73 20.04 2.03
C ARG A 127 -12.12 21.48 2.39
N PHE A 128 -11.15 22.39 2.51
CA PHE A 128 -11.41 23.81 2.76
C PHE A 128 -12.27 24.45 1.66
N PHE A 129 -12.03 24.05 0.41
CA PHE A 129 -12.77 24.53 -0.76
C PHE A 129 -14.00 23.70 -1.09
N GLY A 130 -14.44 22.78 -0.24
CA GLY A 130 -15.63 21.94 -0.50
C GLY A 130 -15.42 20.85 -1.56
N ILE A 131 -14.18 20.61 -1.96
CA ILE A 131 -13.79 19.49 -2.82
C ILE A 131 -13.71 18.25 -1.94
N ASN A 132 -14.23 17.11 -2.41
CA ASN A 132 -14.37 15.89 -1.61
C ASN A 132 -13.80 14.64 -2.30
N MET A 133 -13.26 14.78 -3.51
CA MET A 133 -12.56 13.73 -4.23
C MET A 133 -11.28 14.30 -4.87
N ASN A 134 -10.20 13.54 -4.82
CA ASN A 134 -8.96 13.88 -5.51
C ASN A 134 -8.60 12.71 -6.44
N TYR A 135 -8.36 13.00 -7.71
CA TYR A 135 -7.89 12.02 -8.69
C TYR A 135 -6.39 11.83 -8.55
N ALA A 136 -5.97 11.41 -7.35
CA ALA A 136 -4.62 11.17 -6.92
C ALA A 136 -4.66 10.17 -5.76
N PRO A 137 -3.55 9.46 -5.46
CA PRO A 137 -2.22 9.58 -6.05
C PRO A 137 -1.99 8.73 -7.32
N VAL A 138 -0.93 9.05 -8.05
CA VAL A 138 -0.47 8.28 -9.21
C VAL A 138 0.29 7.03 -8.74
N CYS A 139 -0.13 5.87 -9.25
CA CYS A 139 0.45 4.54 -9.07
C CYS A 139 1.31 4.09 -10.26
N ASP A 140 1.42 4.89 -11.31
CA ASP A 140 2.26 4.56 -12.46
C ASP A 140 3.74 4.55 -12.09
N ILE A 141 4.48 3.61 -12.68
CA ILE A 141 5.91 3.40 -12.44
C ILE A 141 6.68 3.99 -13.62
N ASN A 142 7.56 4.95 -13.40
CA ASN A 142 8.30 5.62 -14.47
C ASN A 142 9.43 4.76 -15.06
N SER A 143 9.07 3.60 -15.60
CA SER A 143 9.99 2.58 -16.11
C SER A 143 10.53 2.90 -17.51
N GLU A 144 9.83 3.73 -18.29
CA GLU A 144 10.29 4.27 -19.58
C GLU A 144 10.79 5.72 -19.40
N PRO A 145 12.12 5.98 -19.50
CA PRO A 145 12.69 7.32 -19.32
C PRO A 145 12.19 8.39 -20.30
N LEU A 146 11.62 8.00 -21.44
CA LEU A 146 11.05 8.90 -22.43
C LEU A 146 9.53 9.08 -22.30
N ASN A 147 8.92 8.63 -21.20
CA ASN A 147 7.48 8.76 -21.00
C ASN A 147 7.04 10.24 -20.92
N PRO A 148 6.25 10.74 -21.90
CA PRO A 148 5.92 12.17 -21.98
C PRO A 148 4.72 12.57 -21.11
N VAL A 149 3.99 11.59 -20.54
CA VAL A 149 2.73 11.82 -19.82
C VAL A 149 2.88 11.68 -18.32
N ILE A 150 3.61 10.64 -17.88
CA ILE A 150 3.79 10.34 -16.46
C ILE A 150 5.01 11.11 -15.94
N GLY A 151 6.22 10.80 -16.41
CA GLY A 151 7.44 11.50 -16.01
C GLY A 151 7.50 11.76 -14.50
N VAL A 152 7.55 13.04 -14.12
CA VAL A 152 7.65 13.50 -12.71
C VAL A 152 6.37 13.30 -11.88
N ARG A 153 5.25 12.91 -12.50
CA ARG A 153 3.99 12.54 -11.81
C ARG A 153 4.06 11.16 -11.17
N SER A 154 5.05 10.34 -11.53
CA SER A 154 5.35 9.10 -10.81
C SER A 154 6.40 9.37 -9.72
N PRO A 155 6.32 8.72 -8.55
CA PRO A 155 7.33 8.87 -7.52
C PRO A 155 8.65 8.15 -7.84
N GLY A 156 8.74 7.35 -8.91
CA GLY A 156 9.97 6.68 -9.31
C GLY A 156 9.75 5.45 -10.19
N ASP A 157 10.81 4.67 -10.39
CA ASP A 157 10.80 3.44 -11.21
C ASP A 157 10.86 2.13 -10.38
N ASP A 158 10.78 2.21 -9.05
CA ASP A 158 10.67 1.05 -8.15
C ASP A 158 9.18 0.74 -7.85
N PRO A 159 8.62 -0.38 -8.35
CA PRO A 159 7.22 -0.75 -8.15
C PRO A 159 6.79 -0.82 -6.69
N GLU A 160 7.66 -1.34 -5.80
CA GLU A 160 7.34 -1.52 -4.39
C GLU A 160 7.34 -0.19 -3.64
N PHE A 161 8.26 0.71 -3.99
CA PHE A 161 8.27 2.06 -3.44
C PHE A 161 7.09 2.88 -3.93
N VAL A 162 6.78 2.85 -5.24
CA VAL A 162 5.61 3.51 -5.83
C VAL A 162 4.33 3.06 -5.12
N GLY A 163 4.19 1.76 -4.86
CA GLY A 163 3.07 1.22 -4.07
C GLY A 163 3.01 1.82 -2.66
N ARG A 164 4.11 1.80 -1.90
CA ARG A 164 4.15 2.39 -0.54
C ARG A 164 3.84 3.89 -0.54
N PHE A 165 4.36 4.61 -1.52
CA PHE A 165 4.14 6.04 -1.71
C PHE A 165 2.66 6.34 -1.95
N ALA A 166 2.06 5.70 -2.96
CA ALA A 166 0.67 5.94 -3.34
C ALA A 166 -0.29 5.58 -2.19
N SER A 167 -0.05 4.45 -1.54
CA SER A 167 -0.74 4.06 -0.31
C SER A 167 -0.74 5.13 0.78
N ALA A 168 0.45 5.67 1.10
CA ALA A 168 0.61 6.66 2.15
C ALA A 168 -0.06 7.99 1.80
N ALA A 169 0.10 8.47 0.57
CA ALA A 169 -0.56 9.69 0.10
C ALA A 169 -2.10 9.53 0.07
N ALA A 170 -2.61 8.37 -0.36
CA ALA A 170 -4.05 8.07 -0.34
C ALA A 170 -4.60 8.05 1.10
N GLN A 171 -3.84 7.50 2.05
CA GLN A 171 -4.20 7.53 3.46
C GLN A 171 -4.32 8.97 4.00
N GLY A 172 -3.35 9.85 3.69
CA GLY A 172 -3.40 11.26 4.10
C GLY A 172 -4.65 11.98 3.58
N LEU A 173 -5.02 11.76 2.32
CA LEU A 173 -6.26 12.30 1.73
C LEU A 173 -7.50 11.76 2.46
N ARG A 174 -7.56 10.45 2.68
CA ARG A 174 -8.69 9.76 3.32
C ARG A 174 -8.97 10.27 4.73
N GLU A 175 -7.93 10.51 5.53
CA GLU A 175 -8.08 11.01 6.91
C GLU A 175 -8.70 12.41 6.96
N GLN A 176 -8.52 13.18 5.89
CA GLN A 176 -9.19 14.47 5.70
C GLN A 176 -10.54 14.36 5.00
N LYS A 177 -11.10 13.16 4.90
CA LYS A 177 -12.38 12.88 4.23
C LYS A 177 -12.39 13.29 2.75
N ILE A 178 -11.23 13.26 2.11
CA ILE A 178 -11.11 13.35 0.66
C ILE A 178 -10.98 11.93 0.11
N ILE A 179 -11.82 11.60 -0.87
CA ILE A 179 -11.80 10.30 -1.54
C ILE A 179 -10.57 10.25 -2.46
N PRO A 180 -9.57 9.40 -2.19
CA PRO A 180 -8.46 9.20 -3.12
C PRO A 180 -8.90 8.31 -4.29
N SER A 181 -8.34 8.56 -5.47
CA SER A 181 -8.47 7.70 -6.63
C SER A 181 -7.09 7.40 -7.20
N VAL A 182 -6.62 6.16 -7.01
CA VAL A 182 -5.32 5.74 -7.52
C VAL A 182 -5.38 5.51 -9.03
N LYS A 183 -4.33 5.90 -9.76
CA LYS A 183 -4.36 5.95 -11.23
C LYS A 183 -2.98 5.73 -11.88
N HIS A 184 -2.86 5.29 -13.13
CA HIS A 184 -3.94 4.97 -14.07
C HIS A 184 -3.91 3.47 -14.36
N PHE A 185 -4.90 2.72 -13.84
CA PHE A 185 -4.92 1.26 -13.92
C PHE A 185 -5.04 0.77 -15.38
N PRO A 186 -4.27 -0.24 -15.82
CA PRO A 186 -3.37 -1.08 -15.02
C PRO A 186 -1.91 -0.60 -14.92
N GLY A 187 -1.56 0.56 -15.48
CA GLY A 187 -0.23 1.17 -15.40
C GLY A 187 0.14 1.86 -16.72
N HIS A 188 0.32 3.18 -16.68
CA HIS A 188 0.61 4.05 -17.83
C HIS A 188 2.09 4.50 -17.88
N GLY A 189 2.92 3.93 -17.02
CA GLY A 189 4.31 4.34 -16.83
C GLY A 189 5.31 3.86 -17.89
N ASP A 190 4.91 2.90 -18.73
CA ASP A 190 5.75 2.27 -19.76
C ASP A 190 5.24 2.57 -21.18
N THR A 191 5.18 3.86 -21.54
CA THR A 191 4.82 4.27 -22.90
C THR A 191 5.53 5.56 -23.29
N ALA A 192 5.95 5.64 -24.55
CA ALA A 192 6.46 6.85 -25.19
C ALA A 192 5.38 7.66 -25.95
N VAL A 193 4.13 7.16 -25.97
CA VAL A 193 2.97 7.80 -26.63
C VAL A 193 2.05 8.41 -25.58
N ASP A 194 1.60 9.64 -25.84
CA ASP A 194 0.65 10.35 -24.99
C ASP A 194 -0.81 10.00 -25.32
N SER A 195 -1.56 9.56 -24.31
CA SER A 195 -2.98 9.19 -24.44
C SER A 195 -3.91 10.35 -24.81
N HIS A 196 -3.48 11.60 -24.64
CA HIS A 196 -4.24 12.77 -25.07
C HIS A 196 -4.25 12.93 -26.60
N TYR A 197 -3.26 12.39 -27.29
CA TYR A 197 -3.06 12.58 -28.74
C TYR A 197 -3.12 11.25 -29.54
N GLY A 198 -3.23 10.10 -28.87
CA GLY A 198 -3.31 8.79 -29.50
C GLY A 198 -3.61 7.67 -28.49
N LEU A 199 -3.65 6.41 -28.94
CA LEU A 199 -3.80 5.24 -28.06
C LEU A 199 -2.42 4.64 -27.75
N PRO A 200 -1.89 4.76 -26.52
CA PRO A 200 -0.66 4.11 -26.12
C PRO A 200 -0.80 2.59 -26.20
N VAL A 201 0.25 1.91 -26.68
CA VAL A 201 0.30 0.44 -26.77
C VAL A 201 1.40 -0.05 -25.85
N ILE A 202 1.06 -0.95 -24.93
CA ILE A 202 2.01 -1.63 -24.05
C ILE A 202 2.00 -3.11 -24.41
N GLU A 203 3.13 -3.63 -24.92
CA GLU A 203 3.25 -5.01 -25.39
C GLU A 203 3.54 -6.03 -24.27
N LYS A 204 3.41 -5.63 -23.01
CA LYS A 204 3.67 -6.49 -21.85
C LYS A 204 2.62 -7.58 -21.72
N THR A 205 3.10 -8.79 -21.46
CA THR A 205 2.29 -9.94 -21.04
C THR A 205 1.71 -9.75 -19.64
N ARG A 206 0.68 -10.54 -19.30
CA ARG A 206 0.09 -10.59 -17.96
C ARG A 206 1.14 -10.77 -16.86
N GLU A 207 2.09 -11.70 -17.04
CA GLU A 207 3.14 -12.00 -16.06
C GLU A 207 4.14 -10.86 -15.89
N GLN A 208 4.38 -10.07 -16.93
CA GLN A 208 5.24 -8.88 -16.85
C GLN A 208 4.55 -7.76 -16.06
N LEU A 209 3.27 -7.51 -16.33
CA LEU A 209 2.47 -6.54 -15.56
C LEU A 209 2.41 -6.89 -14.07
N GLU A 210 2.30 -8.18 -13.74
CA GLU A 210 2.30 -8.67 -12.35
C GLU A 210 3.63 -8.42 -11.61
N ARG A 211 4.74 -8.30 -12.34
CA ARG A 211 6.07 -8.06 -11.77
C ARG A 211 6.43 -6.57 -11.70
N CYS A 212 5.60 -5.68 -12.21
CA CYS A 212 5.86 -4.25 -12.26
C CYS A 212 4.54 -3.47 -12.05
N GLU A 213 3.82 -3.16 -13.14
CA GLU A 213 2.72 -2.19 -13.17
C GLU A 213 1.61 -2.44 -12.14
N LEU A 214 1.32 -3.71 -11.84
CA LEU A 214 0.21 -4.07 -10.95
C LEU A 214 0.57 -4.09 -9.47
N ILE A 215 1.87 -4.01 -9.12
CA ILE A 215 2.32 -4.05 -7.73
C ILE A 215 1.71 -2.89 -6.91
N PRO A 216 1.79 -1.61 -7.37
CA PRO A 216 1.15 -0.49 -6.66
C PRO A 216 -0.37 -0.66 -6.48
N PHE A 217 -1.08 -1.09 -7.53
CA PHE A 217 -2.53 -1.27 -7.47
C PHE A 217 -2.95 -2.40 -6.53
N ARG A 218 -2.26 -3.55 -6.54
CA ARG A 218 -2.53 -4.65 -5.61
C ARG A 218 -2.38 -4.19 -4.17
N ARG A 219 -1.34 -3.41 -3.89
CA ARG A 219 -1.13 -2.84 -2.56
C ARG A 219 -2.26 -1.87 -2.18
N ALA A 220 -2.58 -0.90 -3.03
CA ALA A 220 -3.64 0.07 -2.76
C ALA A 220 -5.00 -0.62 -2.51
N VAL A 221 -5.33 -1.66 -3.28
CA VAL A 221 -6.54 -2.48 -3.08
C VAL A 221 -6.50 -3.23 -1.75
N ALA A 222 -5.37 -3.86 -1.42
CA ALA A 222 -5.21 -4.57 -0.14
C ALA A 222 -5.28 -3.63 1.08
N GLU A 223 -4.94 -2.35 0.90
CA GLU A 223 -5.07 -1.28 1.89
C GLU A 223 -6.45 -0.57 1.86
N GLY A 224 -7.37 -1.06 1.03
CA GLY A 224 -8.76 -0.59 1.03
C GLY A 224 -8.98 0.75 0.31
N VAL A 225 -8.23 1.05 -0.76
CA VAL A 225 -8.44 2.28 -1.54
C VAL A 225 -9.88 2.45 -2.04
N GLU A 226 -10.40 3.67 -1.95
CA GLU A 226 -11.81 3.99 -2.21
C GLU A 226 -12.19 3.90 -3.69
N ALA A 227 -11.31 4.43 -4.55
CA ALA A 227 -11.50 4.46 -5.99
C ALA A 227 -10.23 4.11 -6.77
N VAL A 228 -10.40 3.54 -7.96
CA VAL A 228 -9.34 3.29 -8.93
C VAL A 228 -9.75 3.88 -10.28
N MET A 229 -8.89 4.71 -10.87
CA MET A 229 -9.09 5.27 -12.19
C MET A 229 -8.39 4.43 -13.26
N THR A 230 -9.08 4.11 -14.34
CA THR A 230 -8.53 3.31 -15.47
C THR A 230 -7.80 4.18 -16.50
N ALA A 231 -6.80 3.65 -17.20
CA ALA A 231 -6.10 4.31 -18.29
C ALA A 231 -6.64 3.89 -19.67
N HIS A 232 -6.61 4.82 -20.64
CA HIS A 232 -6.89 4.52 -22.05
C HIS A 232 -5.64 3.98 -22.75
N ILE A 233 -5.27 2.74 -22.43
CA ILE A 233 -4.08 2.06 -23.00
C ILE A 233 -4.46 0.74 -23.68
N SER A 234 -3.82 0.41 -24.79
CA SER A 234 -3.94 -0.89 -25.46
C SER A 234 -2.97 -1.90 -24.85
N LEU A 235 -3.47 -3.11 -24.57
CA LEU A 235 -2.70 -4.24 -24.02
C LEU A 235 -2.92 -5.49 -24.89
N PRO A 236 -2.30 -5.60 -26.06
CA PRO A 236 -2.58 -6.68 -27.02
C PRO A 236 -2.30 -8.09 -26.47
N ALA A 237 -1.41 -8.20 -25.47
CA ALA A 237 -1.02 -9.47 -24.85
C ALA A 237 -1.84 -9.84 -23.59
N VAL A 238 -2.91 -9.10 -23.27
CA VAL A 238 -3.78 -9.36 -22.12
C VAL A 238 -5.21 -9.59 -22.59
N GLY A 239 -5.78 -10.73 -22.22
CA GLY A 239 -7.15 -11.08 -22.60
C GLY A 239 -7.31 -11.24 -24.12
N ASP A 240 -8.38 -10.66 -24.67
CA ASP A 240 -8.62 -10.62 -26.12
C ASP A 240 -7.77 -9.59 -26.88
N GLY A 241 -7.12 -8.65 -26.17
CA GLY A 241 -6.21 -7.64 -26.71
C GLY A 241 -6.84 -6.60 -27.65
N LYS A 242 -8.18 -6.57 -27.81
CA LYS A 242 -8.84 -5.73 -28.84
C LYS A 242 -9.23 -4.35 -28.34
N LEU A 243 -9.59 -4.25 -27.07
CA LEU A 243 -10.11 -3.04 -26.47
C LEU A 243 -9.06 -2.37 -25.57
N PRO A 244 -9.03 -1.03 -25.49
CA PRO A 244 -8.27 -0.32 -24.46
C PRO A 244 -8.67 -0.82 -23.06
N ALA A 245 -7.75 -0.73 -22.10
CA ALA A 245 -7.93 -1.22 -20.73
C ALA A 245 -9.22 -0.72 -20.07
N THR A 246 -9.58 0.56 -20.26
CA THR A 246 -10.85 1.15 -19.79
C THR A 246 -12.11 0.43 -20.30
N LEU A 247 -12.05 -0.14 -21.50
CA LEU A 247 -13.18 -0.80 -22.17
C LEU A 247 -13.06 -2.34 -22.15
N SER A 248 -11.99 -2.90 -21.59
CA SER A 248 -11.71 -4.34 -21.61
C SER A 248 -12.18 -5.01 -20.33
N ALA A 249 -13.20 -5.87 -20.45
CA ALA A 249 -13.67 -6.69 -19.33
C ALA A 249 -12.56 -7.61 -18.79
N ASP A 250 -11.69 -8.13 -19.66
CA ASP A 250 -10.56 -8.97 -19.25
C ASP A 250 -9.60 -8.19 -18.35
N VAL A 251 -9.26 -6.95 -18.71
CA VAL A 251 -8.37 -6.11 -17.91
C VAL A 251 -9.03 -5.68 -16.60
N LEU A 252 -10.30 -5.25 -16.62
CA LEU A 252 -11.00 -4.86 -15.39
C LEU A 252 -11.29 -6.08 -14.48
N SER A 253 -11.37 -7.29 -15.03
CA SER A 253 -11.51 -8.53 -14.25
C SER A 253 -10.30 -8.81 -13.37
N ILE A 254 -9.11 -8.31 -13.74
CA ILE A 254 -7.92 -8.40 -12.88
C ILE A 254 -8.22 -7.68 -11.55
N LEU A 255 -8.74 -6.45 -11.64
CA LEU A 255 -9.05 -5.66 -10.46
C LEU A 255 -10.26 -6.25 -9.70
N ARG A 256 -11.34 -6.57 -10.39
CA ARG A 256 -12.58 -7.10 -9.78
C ARG A 256 -12.42 -8.50 -9.19
N ASN A 257 -11.93 -9.43 -9.99
CA ASN A 257 -11.94 -10.85 -9.67
C ASN A 257 -10.63 -11.31 -9.05
N GLU A 258 -9.47 -10.88 -9.57
CA GLU A 258 -8.20 -11.36 -9.01
C GLU A 258 -7.76 -10.57 -7.78
N MET A 259 -7.92 -9.23 -7.79
CA MET A 259 -7.63 -8.39 -6.62
C MET A 259 -8.81 -8.30 -5.65
N GLN A 260 -9.98 -8.85 -6.00
CA GLN A 260 -11.19 -8.86 -5.17
C GLN A 260 -11.65 -7.44 -4.78
N TYR A 261 -11.53 -6.49 -5.71
CA TYR A 261 -11.82 -5.08 -5.45
C TYR A 261 -13.31 -4.74 -5.53
N ASP A 262 -13.90 -4.35 -4.38
CA ASP A 262 -15.30 -3.89 -4.28
C ASP A 262 -15.45 -2.35 -4.20
N GLY A 263 -14.39 -1.57 -4.36
CA GLY A 263 -14.46 -0.11 -4.42
C GLY A 263 -14.86 0.40 -5.81
N MET A 264 -14.97 1.72 -5.97
CA MET A 264 -15.45 2.33 -7.21
C MET A 264 -14.37 2.31 -8.30
N ILE A 265 -14.69 1.78 -9.48
CA ILE A 265 -13.84 2.00 -10.67
C ILE A 265 -14.40 3.19 -11.45
N ILE A 266 -13.55 4.17 -11.73
CA ILE A 266 -13.89 5.33 -12.56
C ILE A 266 -13.02 5.34 -13.83
N THR A 267 -13.57 5.80 -14.95
CA THR A 267 -12.77 5.98 -16.16
C THR A 267 -11.88 7.22 -16.05
N ASP A 268 -10.77 7.26 -16.79
CA ASP A 268 -10.19 8.54 -17.21
C ASP A 268 -11.17 9.23 -18.21
N CYS A 269 -10.88 10.48 -18.60
CA CYS A 269 -11.78 11.28 -19.42
C CYS A 269 -12.04 10.66 -20.80
N LEU A 270 -13.28 10.23 -21.06
CA LEU A 270 -13.67 9.61 -22.33
C LEU A 270 -13.70 10.57 -23.54
N GLU A 271 -13.42 11.86 -23.34
CA GLU A 271 -13.21 12.82 -24.43
C GLU A 271 -11.75 12.83 -24.94
N MET A 272 -10.84 12.08 -24.31
CA MET A 272 -9.47 11.89 -24.80
C MET A 272 -9.43 11.01 -26.05
N ASP A 273 -8.46 11.27 -26.94
CA ASP A 273 -8.38 10.60 -28.25
C ASP A 273 -8.10 9.10 -28.17
N GLY A 274 -7.54 8.60 -27.06
CA GLY A 274 -7.43 7.16 -26.78
C GLY A 274 -8.78 6.42 -26.82
N ILE A 275 -9.91 7.12 -26.65
CA ILE A 275 -11.27 6.56 -26.77
C ILE A 275 -12.08 7.29 -27.84
N ARG A 276 -12.18 8.61 -27.76
CA ARG A 276 -13.01 9.46 -28.62
C ARG A 276 -12.78 9.19 -30.11
N ALA A 277 -11.52 9.12 -30.53
CA ALA A 277 -11.16 9.04 -31.95
C ALA A 277 -11.55 7.71 -32.60
N THR A 278 -11.62 6.61 -31.83
CA THR A 278 -11.87 5.26 -32.37
C THR A 278 -13.28 4.77 -32.10
N TYR A 279 -13.78 4.99 -30.88
CA TYR A 279 -15.06 4.42 -30.43
C TYR A 279 -16.18 5.46 -30.36
N GLY A 280 -15.84 6.74 -30.27
CA GLY A 280 -16.77 7.79 -29.86
C GLY A 280 -17.02 7.75 -28.35
N THR A 281 -17.26 8.91 -27.75
CA THR A 281 -17.40 9.03 -26.30
C THR A 281 -18.68 8.36 -25.80
N GLU A 282 -19.79 8.47 -26.53
CA GLU A 282 -21.09 7.90 -26.15
C GLU A 282 -21.05 6.37 -26.11
N GLN A 283 -20.47 5.75 -27.15
CA GLN A 283 -20.30 4.30 -27.18
C GLN A 283 -19.22 3.85 -26.19
N GLY A 284 -18.17 4.64 -25.99
CA GLY A 284 -17.16 4.41 -24.96
C GLY A 284 -17.78 4.32 -23.56
N ALA A 285 -18.75 5.19 -23.23
CA ALA A 285 -19.46 5.16 -21.95
C ALA A 285 -20.23 3.84 -21.74
N VAL A 286 -20.91 3.35 -22.78
CA VAL A 286 -21.59 2.04 -22.76
C VAL A 286 -20.60 0.91 -22.52
N LEU A 287 -19.52 0.87 -23.31
CA LEU A 287 -18.51 -0.19 -23.24
C LEU A 287 -17.77 -0.20 -21.89
N ALA A 288 -17.44 0.97 -21.34
CA ALA A 288 -16.76 1.08 -20.05
C ALA A 288 -17.63 0.55 -18.89
N LEU A 289 -18.93 0.91 -18.89
CA LEU A 289 -19.87 0.44 -17.88
C LEU A 289 -20.11 -1.07 -18.00
N GLU A 290 -20.25 -1.57 -19.24
CA GLU A 290 -20.38 -3.00 -19.55
C GLU A 290 -19.13 -3.79 -19.09
N ALA A 291 -17.93 -3.24 -19.30
CA ALA A 291 -16.67 -3.87 -18.92
C ALA A 291 -16.43 -3.97 -17.41
N GLY A 292 -17.06 -3.11 -16.59
CA GLY A 292 -16.94 -3.15 -15.13
C GLY A 292 -16.60 -1.82 -14.43
N SER A 293 -16.50 -0.72 -15.17
CA SER A 293 -16.38 0.64 -14.60
C SER A 293 -17.70 1.06 -13.96
N ASP A 294 -17.68 1.65 -12.77
CA ASP A 294 -18.89 2.08 -12.07
C ASP A 294 -19.21 3.57 -12.29
N SER A 295 -18.19 4.37 -12.58
CA SER A 295 -18.36 5.79 -12.89
C SER A 295 -17.66 6.17 -14.20
N ILE A 296 -18.32 7.03 -14.98
CA ILE A 296 -17.87 7.48 -16.30
C ILE A 296 -17.51 8.97 -16.23
N MET A 297 -16.30 9.31 -16.67
CA MET A 297 -15.79 10.69 -16.68
C MET A 297 -15.88 11.33 -18.07
N ILE A 298 -16.54 12.49 -18.18
CA ILE A 298 -16.67 13.28 -19.42
C ILE A 298 -16.51 14.77 -19.09
N CYS A 299 -15.33 15.33 -19.34
CA CYS A 299 -14.89 16.56 -18.67
C CYS A 299 -15.31 17.89 -19.34
N HIS A 300 -15.73 17.94 -20.61
CA HIS A 300 -15.74 19.21 -21.35
C HIS A 300 -17.08 19.54 -22.02
N THR A 301 -17.66 18.62 -22.78
CA THR A 301 -18.67 18.98 -23.79
C THR A 301 -20.09 18.57 -23.36
N PHE A 302 -20.93 19.56 -23.06
CA PHE A 302 -22.33 19.35 -22.61
C PHE A 302 -23.14 18.41 -23.52
N ALA A 303 -23.09 18.61 -24.84
CA ALA A 303 -23.83 17.78 -25.78
C ALA A 303 -23.40 16.30 -25.72
N VAL A 304 -22.10 16.04 -25.55
CA VAL A 304 -21.53 14.69 -25.43
C VAL A 304 -21.90 14.05 -24.10
N GLN A 305 -21.91 14.83 -23.01
CA GLN A 305 -22.35 14.37 -21.69
C GLN A 305 -23.81 13.88 -21.72
N VAL A 306 -24.71 14.70 -22.28
CA VAL A 306 -26.12 14.35 -22.45
C VAL A 306 -26.29 13.12 -23.34
N ALA A 307 -25.65 13.11 -24.51
CA ALA A 307 -25.76 12.00 -25.46
C ALA A 307 -25.23 10.68 -24.86
N SER A 308 -24.17 10.73 -24.06
CA SER A 308 -23.61 9.54 -23.39
C SER A 308 -24.56 8.97 -22.33
N ILE A 309 -25.18 9.82 -21.51
CA ILE A 309 -26.19 9.38 -20.52
C ILE A 309 -27.37 8.71 -21.23
N GLN A 310 -27.87 9.32 -22.31
CA GLN A 310 -28.96 8.77 -23.12
C GLN A 310 -28.56 7.43 -23.76
N LYS A 311 -27.34 7.32 -24.29
CA LYS A 311 -26.82 6.10 -24.88
C LYS A 311 -26.73 4.94 -23.89
N VAL A 312 -26.31 5.22 -22.65
CA VAL A 312 -26.32 4.23 -21.57
C VAL A 312 -27.75 3.82 -21.20
N CYS A 313 -28.69 4.76 -21.16
CA CYS A 313 -30.11 4.44 -20.92
C CYS A 313 -30.66 3.49 -22.00
N GLU A 314 -30.36 3.75 -23.29
CA GLU A 314 -30.73 2.88 -24.40
C GLU A 314 -30.11 1.48 -24.27
N ALA A 315 -28.83 1.40 -23.88
CA ALA A 315 -28.13 0.13 -23.68
C ALA A 315 -28.74 -0.70 -22.52
N VAL A 316 -29.18 -0.04 -21.44
CA VAL A 316 -29.89 -0.72 -20.34
C VAL A 316 -31.28 -1.19 -20.79
N GLN A 317 -32.03 -0.34 -21.51
CA GLN A 317 -33.39 -0.67 -21.96
C GLN A 317 -33.43 -1.80 -22.99
N SER A 318 -32.42 -1.86 -23.86
CA SER A 318 -32.24 -2.94 -24.84
C SER A 318 -31.69 -4.23 -24.22
N GLY A 319 -31.14 -4.17 -23.01
CA GLY A 319 -30.56 -5.30 -22.30
C GLY A 319 -29.09 -5.58 -22.65
N GLN A 320 -28.43 -4.70 -23.41
CA GLN A 320 -26.98 -4.75 -23.59
C GLN A 320 -26.27 -4.60 -22.24
N ILE A 321 -26.66 -3.60 -21.45
CA ILE A 321 -26.25 -3.50 -20.04
C ILE A 321 -27.35 -4.13 -19.19
N SER A 322 -27.01 -5.18 -18.45
CA SER A 322 -27.98 -5.82 -17.57
C SER A 322 -28.38 -4.91 -16.40
N ALA A 323 -29.62 -5.05 -15.93
CA ALA A 323 -30.07 -4.33 -14.73
C ALA A 323 -29.18 -4.61 -13.51
N SER A 324 -28.68 -5.84 -13.37
CA SER A 324 -27.77 -6.21 -12.28
C SER A 324 -26.44 -5.48 -12.36
N ARG A 325 -25.88 -5.27 -13.57
CA ARG A 325 -24.63 -4.51 -13.75
C ARG A 325 -24.82 -3.05 -13.36
N LEU A 326 -25.95 -2.44 -13.78
CA LEU A 326 -26.31 -1.08 -13.39
C LEU A 326 -26.48 -0.94 -11.86
N ASP A 327 -27.19 -1.88 -11.23
CA ASP A 327 -27.40 -1.89 -9.78
C ASP A 327 -26.08 -2.05 -9.01
N GLU A 328 -25.17 -2.87 -9.52
CA GLU A 328 -23.85 -3.09 -8.93
C GLU A 328 -23.00 -1.80 -8.96
N ALA A 329 -22.97 -1.10 -10.11
CA ALA A 329 -22.29 0.19 -10.25
C ALA A 329 -22.88 1.24 -9.30
N TYR A 330 -24.21 1.39 -9.33
CA TYR A 330 -24.93 2.33 -8.46
C TYR A 330 -24.66 2.05 -6.99
N ARG A 331 -24.71 0.79 -6.55
CA ARG A 331 -24.42 0.40 -5.16
C ARG A 331 -23.04 0.86 -4.71
N ARG A 332 -22.01 0.72 -5.54
CA ARG A 332 -20.63 1.14 -5.18
C ARG A 332 -20.50 2.65 -5.08
N VAL A 333 -21.07 3.37 -6.05
CA VAL A 333 -21.14 4.84 -6.04
C VAL A 333 -21.87 5.33 -4.78
N ALA A 334 -23.07 4.81 -4.51
CA ALA A 334 -23.87 5.19 -3.35
C ALA A 334 -23.18 4.85 -2.02
N LYS A 335 -22.60 3.65 -1.90
CA LYS A 335 -21.82 3.24 -0.71
C LYS A 335 -20.65 4.18 -0.45
N LEU A 336 -19.96 4.62 -1.50
CA LEU A 336 -18.84 5.55 -1.36
C LEU A 336 -19.33 6.94 -0.92
N LYS A 337 -20.44 7.44 -1.50
CA LYS A 337 -21.06 8.69 -1.06
C LYS A 337 -21.50 8.63 0.40
N ASP A 338 -22.18 7.55 0.81
CA ASP A 338 -22.66 7.33 2.18
C ASP A 338 -21.51 7.35 3.20
N ASN A 339 -20.37 6.76 2.85
CA ASN A 339 -19.20 6.68 3.73
C ASN A 339 -18.46 8.02 3.93
N PHE A 340 -18.50 8.92 2.94
CA PHE A 340 -17.65 10.12 2.91
C PHE A 340 -18.41 11.44 2.95
N LEU A 341 -19.64 11.47 2.43
CA LEU A 341 -20.35 12.71 2.16
C LEU A 341 -21.51 12.87 3.12
N SER A 342 -21.67 14.09 3.63
CA SER A 342 -22.88 14.49 4.33
C SER A 342 -23.32 15.87 3.86
N TRP A 343 -24.62 16.07 3.86
CA TRP A 343 -25.25 17.32 3.50
C TRP A 343 -24.89 18.48 4.45
N GLU A 344 -24.57 18.16 5.70
CA GLU A 344 -24.04 19.12 6.69
C GLU A 344 -22.64 19.62 6.29
N THR A 345 -21.74 18.70 5.91
CA THR A 345 -20.37 19.07 5.52
C THR A 345 -20.35 19.74 4.16
N ALA A 346 -21.17 19.28 3.21
CA ALA A 346 -21.19 19.78 1.84
C ALA A 346 -21.71 21.23 1.70
N LEU A 347 -22.56 21.68 2.63
CA LEU A 347 -23.09 23.05 2.66
C LEU A 347 -22.35 23.96 3.66
N LEU A 348 -21.25 23.48 4.24
CA LEU A 348 -20.48 24.26 5.19
C LEU A 348 -19.61 25.30 4.46
N SER A 349 -19.86 26.58 4.74
CA SER A 349 -18.94 27.66 4.38
C SER A 349 -17.87 27.85 5.46
N ARG A 350 -16.62 28.13 5.08
CA ARG A 350 -15.48 28.28 6.00
C ARG A 350 -14.87 29.68 5.92
N ASN A 351 -14.31 30.16 7.02
CA ASN A 351 -13.66 31.46 7.05
C ASN A 351 -12.34 31.43 6.26
N LEU A 352 -12.15 32.41 5.36
CA LEU A 352 -10.91 32.59 4.59
C LEU A 352 -9.69 32.87 5.48
N ASP A 353 -9.86 33.33 6.73
CA ASP A 353 -8.75 33.49 7.67
C ASP A 353 -8.08 32.14 8.01
N ASP A 354 -8.83 31.04 8.03
CA ASP A 354 -8.30 29.70 8.30
C ASP A 354 -7.35 29.24 7.18
N LEU A 355 -7.59 29.70 5.94
CA LEU A 355 -6.74 29.41 4.79
C LEU A 355 -5.34 30.00 4.95
N VAL A 356 -5.20 31.15 5.61
CA VAL A 356 -3.88 31.76 5.89
C VAL A 356 -3.05 30.86 6.79
N THR A 357 -3.68 30.29 7.83
CA THR A 357 -3.01 29.37 8.75
C THR A 357 -2.65 28.06 8.05
N LEU A 358 -3.57 27.53 7.25
CA LEU A 358 -3.34 26.32 6.45
C LEU A 358 -2.18 26.51 5.45
N ASN A 359 -2.15 27.63 4.73
CA ASN A 359 -1.07 27.95 3.80
C ASN A 359 0.29 28.07 4.50
N ARG A 360 0.33 28.57 5.73
CA ARG A 360 1.59 28.60 6.52
C ARG A 360 2.06 27.19 6.90
N LYS A 361 1.13 26.31 7.32
CA LYS A 361 1.42 24.88 7.60
C LYS A 361 1.96 24.21 6.34
N ALA A 362 1.27 24.39 5.22
CA ALA A 362 1.63 23.81 3.93
C ALA A 362 2.99 24.30 3.43
N ALA A 363 3.27 25.60 3.47
CA ALA A 363 4.56 26.16 3.07
C ALA A 363 5.72 25.64 3.94
N THR A 364 5.50 25.48 5.25
CA THR A 364 6.52 24.91 6.16
C THR A 364 6.85 23.46 5.78
N LEU A 365 5.81 22.64 5.53
CA LEU A 365 5.99 21.26 5.10
C LEU A 365 6.68 21.18 3.73
N ALA A 366 6.25 22.02 2.79
CA ALA A 366 6.83 22.11 1.45
C ALA A 366 8.32 22.44 1.51
N ASN A 367 8.71 23.48 2.26
CA ASN A 367 10.12 23.86 2.42
C ASN A 367 10.97 22.72 2.98
N ASN A 368 10.47 21.99 3.98
CA ASN A 368 11.14 20.81 4.50
C ASN A 368 11.29 19.74 3.41
N ALA A 369 10.22 19.41 2.69
CA ALA A 369 10.24 18.41 1.64
C ALA A 369 11.21 18.76 0.49
N TYR A 370 11.17 20.01 0.01
CA TYR A 370 12.10 20.48 -1.02
C TYR A 370 13.56 20.38 -0.56
N SER A 371 13.85 20.76 0.69
CA SER A 371 15.21 20.63 1.25
C SER A 371 15.73 19.19 1.32
N LEU A 372 14.82 18.20 1.39
CA LEU A 372 15.13 16.78 1.43
C LEU A 372 15.16 16.13 0.04
N SER A 373 14.58 16.78 -0.97
CA SER A 373 14.36 16.19 -2.30
C SER A 373 15.43 16.54 -3.34
N VAL A 374 15.98 17.76 -3.31
CA VAL A 374 16.93 18.20 -4.34
C VAL A 374 18.14 17.28 -4.35
N THR A 375 18.43 16.73 -5.52
CA THR A 375 19.40 15.65 -5.70
C THR A 375 20.60 16.16 -6.49
N LEU A 376 21.79 16.05 -5.89
CA LEU A 376 23.06 16.28 -6.59
C LEU A 376 23.48 14.96 -7.24
N VAL A 377 23.19 14.81 -8.53
CA VAL A 377 23.41 13.56 -9.28
C VAL A 377 24.88 13.36 -9.60
N ARG A 378 25.57 14.44 -9.98
CA ARG A 378 27.03 14.48 -10.18
C ARG A 378 27.59 15.79 -9.65
N SER A 379 28.77 15.72 -9.07
CA SER A 379 29.45 16.87 -8.46
C SER A 379 30.87 16.97 -8.96
N ASP A 380 31.21 18.10 -9.59
CA ASP A 380 32.59 18.51 -9.78
C ASP A 380 33.05 19.29 -8.53
N PRO A 381 34.04 18.80 -7.77
CA PRO A 381 34.48 19.42 -6.52
C PRO A 381 35.08 20.82 -6.73
N ASP A 382 35.49 21.16 -7.96
CA ASP A 382 36.01 22.50 -8.28
C ASP A 382 34.89 23.51 -8.58
N VAL A 383 33.63 23.06 -8.70
CA VAL A 383 32.48 23.89 -9.05
C VAL A 383 31.67 24.33 -7.84
N LEU A 384 31.27 23.41 -6.96
CA LEU A 384 30.42 23.70 -5.80
C LEU A 384 31.23 23.82 -4.49
N PRO A 385 30.89 24.73 -3.57
CA PRO A 385 29.84 25.74 -3.68
C PRO A 385 30.24 26.93 -4.59
N LEU A 386 29.24 27.59 -5.17
CA LEU A 386 29.40 28.81 -5.97
C LEU A 386 29.78 30.01 -5.11
N SER A 387 30.50 30.97 -5.70
CA SER A 387 30.87 32.22 -5.03
C SER A 387 29.67 33.16 -4.89
N LYS A 388 29.52 33.79 -3.72
CA LYS A 388 28.52 34.83 -3.45
C LYS A 388 28.88 36.21 -4.05
N SER A 389 30.08 36.39 -4.60
CA SER A 389 30.58 37.68 -5.11
C SER A 389 31.21 37.64 -6.52
N GLY A 390 31.30 36.47 -7.16
CA GLY A 390 31.82 36.32 -8.53
C GLY A 390 30.73 36.53 -9.60
N HIS A 391 31.11 36.75 -10.85
CA HIS A 391 30.18 36.93 -11.96
C HIS A 391 29.41 35.63 -12.26
N LEU A 392 28.09 35.64 -12.08
CA LEU A 392 27.21 34.50 -12.30
C LEU A 392 26.29 34.74 -13.50
N VAL A 393 26.15 33.74 -14.36
CA VAL A 393 25.19 33.76 -15.48
C VAL A 393 24.14 32.67 -15.24
N LEU A 394 22.87 33.07 -15.20
CA LEU A 394 21.73 32.16 -15.30
C LEU A 394 21.36 32.02 -16.78
N VAL A 395 21.39 30.79 -17.31
CA VAL A 395 20.93 30.46 -18.66
C VAL A 395 19.60 29.71 -18.54
N PHE A 396 18.52 30.36 -18.95
CA PHE A 396 17.15 29.89 -18.75
C PHE A 396 16.42 29.68 -20.10
N PRO A 397 15.58 28.65 -20.26
CA PRO A 397 14.85 28.45 -21.50
C PRO A 397 13.84 29.60 -21.72
N GLY A 398 13.78 30.19 -22.91
CA GLY A 398 12.87 31.30 -23.22
C GLY A 398 11.38 30.93 -23.08
N GLU A 399 10.52 31.95 -23.02
CA GLU A 399 9.08 31.95 -22.60
C GLU A 399 8.10 31.00 -23.34
N ARG A 400 8.56 30.00 -24.10
CA ARG A 400 7.69 29.06 -24.85
C ARG A 400 8.15 27.61 -24.80
N THR A 401 8.95 27.25 -23.81
CA THR A 401 9.49 25.89 -23.66
C THR A 401 8.53 25.03 -22.84
N PRO A 402 7.94 23.96 -23.41
CA PRO A 402 7.00 23.11 -22.67
C PRO A 402 7.71 22.38 -21.52
N ALA A 403 7.06 22.30 -20.35
CA ALA A 403 7.49 21.45 -19.23
C ALA A 403 6.77 20.08 -19.19
N GLY A 404 5.98 19.74 -20.22
CA GLY A 404 5.31 18.45 -20.40
C GLY A 404 3.89 18.55 -20.97
N GLY A 405 3.35 17.42 -21.46
CA GLY A 405 2.03 17.35 -22.13
C GLY A 405 0.82 17.27 -21.19
N ALA A 406 0.99 16.81 -19.95
CA ALA A 406 -0.12 16.56 -19.01
C ALA A 406 -0.62 17.78 -18.21
N VAL A 407 0.04 18.94 -18.35
CA VAL A 407 -0.16 20.09 -17.45
C VAL A 407 -1.52 20.77 -17.65
N ASP A 408 -2.08 20.73 -18.86
CA ASP A 408 -3.32 21.46 -19.18
C ASP A 408 -4.61 20.67 -18.89
N GLY A 409 -4.58 19.33 -18.86
CA GLY A 409 -5.78 18.50 -18.71
C GLY A 409 -6.85 18.74 -19.78
N GLU A 410 -6.50 19.47 -20.85
CA GLU A 410 -7.41 19.86 -21.94
C GLU A 410 -6.88 19.40 -23.31
N GLY A 411 -5.65 18.87 -23.39
CA GLY A 411 -5.04 18.46 -24.66
C GLY A 411 -4.83 19.63 -25.63
N LEU A 412 -4.83 20.87 -25.11
CA LEU A 412 -4.73 22.10 -25.89
C LEU A 412 -3.28 22.56 -26.09
N GLY A 413 -2.31 21.85 -25.51
CA GLY A 413 -0.89 22.15 -25.65
C GLY A 413 -0.51 23.53 -25.12
N MET A 414 -1.22 24.03 -24.10
CA MET A 414 -0.93 25.33 -23.49
C MET A 414 0.36 25.23 -22.69
N LYS A 415 1.47 25.50 -23.39
CA LYS A 415 2.84 25.49 -22.88
C LYS A 415 2.95 26.45 -21.70
N GLY A 416 3.22 25.94 -20.50
CA GLY A 416 3.55 26.79 -19.36
C GLY A 416 4.74 27.69 -19.71
N ALA A 417 4.54 29.00 -19.68
CA ALA A 417 5.63 29.96 -19.68
C ALA A 417 6.06 30.13 -18.21
N TYR A 418 7.31 29.80 -17.90
CA TYR A 418 7.89 30.03 -16.58
C TYR A 418 8.61 31.36 -16.59
N ASP A 419 8.38 32.18 -15.56
CA ASP A 419 9.03 33.47 -15.42
C ASP A 419 10.46 33.29 -14.92
N ALA A 420 11.40 33.42 -15.84
CA ALA A 420 12.82 33.34 -15.58
C ALA A 420 13.30 34.42 -14.58
N THR A 421 12.58 35.55 -14.50
CA THR A 421 12.88 36.66 -13.58
C THR A 421 12.83 36.19 -12.13
N GLU A 422 11.82 35.39 -11.75
CA GLU A 422 11.68 34.91 -10.37
C GLU A 422 12.85 33.99 -9.97
N PHE A 423 13.32 33.15 -10.89
CA PHE A 423 14.53 32.32 -10.69
C PHE A 423 15.78 33.20 -10.59
N GLY A 424 15.88 34.22 -11.44
CA GLY A 424 16.96 35.21 -11.40
C GLY A 424 17.03 35.92 -10.04
N GLU A 425 15.90 36.33 -9.47
CA GLU A 425 15.83 36.99 -8.16
C GLU A 425 16.26 36.07 -7.01
N VAL A 426 15.90 34.78 -7.06
CA VAL A 426 16.39 33.78 -6.09
C VAL A 426 17.92 33.71 -6.11
N LEU A 427 18.55 33.64 -7.29
CA LEU A 427 20.02 33.65 -7.38
C LEU A 427 20.63 34.99 -6.97
N LYS A 428 20.00 36.13 -7.31
CA LYS A 428 20.47 37.46 -6.91
C LYS A 428 20.50 37.67 -5.40
N ALA A 429 19.59 37.03 -4.66
CA ALA A 429 19.61 37.05 -3.20
C ALA A 429 20.89 36.44 -2.60
N HIS A 430 21.51 35.47 -3.28
CA HIS A 430 22.81 34.89 -2.88
C HIS A 430 24.00 35.56 -3.57
N ASN A 431 23.85 35.97 -4.83
CA ASN A 431 24.87 36.61 -5.65
C ASN A 431 24.28 37.80 -6.45
N PRO A 432 24.43 39.05 -5.95
CA PRO A 432 23.85 40.24 -6.57
C PRO A 432 24.33 40.56 -7.99
N THR A 433 25.39 39.91 -8.48
CA THR A 433 25.96 40.13 -9.83
C THR A 433 25.35 39.22 -10.90
N THR A 434 24.39 38.37 -10.52
CA THR A 434 23.75 37.42 -11.43
C THR A 434 23.10 38.13 -12.61
N ILE A 435 23.49 37.74 -13.83
CA ILE A 435 22.84 38.16 -15.07
C ILE A 435 22.05 36.99 -15.67
N GLU A 436 20.93 37.31 -16.29
CA GLU A 436 20.00 36.33 -16.87
C GLU A 436 20.09 36.35 -18.40
N LEU A 437 20.22 35.17 -18.99
CA LEU A 437 20.24 34.96 -20.44
C LEU A 437 19.17 33.93 -20.81
N HIS A 438 18.42 34.22 -21.86
CA HIS A 438 17.44 33.27 -22.40
C HIS A 438 17.96 32.59 -23.66
N TYR A 439 17.61 31.32 -23.82
CA TYR A 439 17.88 30.56 -25.04
C TYR A 439 16.60 29.94 -25.61
N GLY A 440 16.55 29.80 -26.94
CA GLY A 440 15.49 29.11 -27.65
C GLY A 440 16.04 28.02 -28.57
N SER A 441 15.26 27.58 -29.55
CA SER A 441 15.71 26.59 -30.53
C SER A 441 16.93 27.02 -31.35
N ALA A 442 17.16 28.33 -31.50
CA ALA A 442 18.36 28.89 -32.13
C ALA A 442 19.63 28.83 -31.24
N GLY A 443 19.50 28.44 -29.96
CA GLY A 443 20.57 28.48 -28.97
C GLY A 443 20.88 29.89 -28.45
N LEU A 444 22.11 30.09 -27.97
CA LEU A 444 22.63 31.39 -27.55
C LEU A 444 23.32 32.10 -28.72
N SER A 445 23.20 33.43 -28.77
CA SER A 445 23.92 34.28 -29.72
C SER A 445 25.41 34.37 -29.38
N THR A 446 26.22 34.83 -30.34
CA THR A 446 27.67 35.04 -30.14
C THR A 446 27.97 36.00 -28.99
N GLU A 447 27.19 37.07 -28.81
CA GLU A 447 27.37 38.00 -27.68
C GLU A 447 27.01 37.36 -26.34
N GLN A 448 25.99 36.50 -26.29
CA GLN A 448 25.65 35.74 -25.09
C GLN A 448 26.74 34.73 -24.72
N TYR A 449 27.37 34.08 -25.69
CA TYR A 449 28.51 33.20 -25.41
C TYR A 449 29.72 33.95 -24.85
N LYS A 450 29.99 35.19 -25.28
CA LYS A 450 31.05 36.02 -24.65
C LYS A 450 30.76 36.29 -23.17
N LEU A 451 29.49 36.49 -22.80
CA LEU A 451 29.09 36.65 -21.40
C LEU A 451 29.29 35.36 -20.60
N VAL A 452 28.97 34.20 -21.20
CA VAL A 452 29.22 32.87 -20.61
C VAL A 452 30.71 32.62 -20.38
N GLU A 453 31.56 32.94 -21.36
CA GLU A 453 33.02 32.75 -21.26
C GLU A 453 33.68 33.69 -20.25
N ALA A 454 33.11 34.89 -20.06
CA ALA A 454 33.58 35.87 -19.08
C ALA A 454 33.11 35.59 -17.64
N ALA A 455 32.10 34.72 -17.46
CA ALA A 455 31.52 34.43 -16.15
C ALA A 455 32.41 33.49 -15.31
N ASP A 456 32.37 33.67 -13.99
CA ASP A 456 33.03 32.76 -13.05
C ASP A 456 32.30 31.42 -12.95
N ALA A 457 30.96 31.45 -13.08
CA ALA A 457 30.12 30.26 -13.16
C ALA A 457 28.84 30.51 -13.97
N VAL A 458 28.31 29.44 -14.53
CA VAL A 458 27.06 29.42 -15.29
C VAL A 458 26.12 28.39 -14.68
N VAL A 459 24.87 28.78 -14.43
CA VAL A 459 23.77 27.89 -14.02
C VAL A 459 22.83 27.74 -15.21
N LEU A 460 22.76 26.54 -15.78
CA LEU A 460 21.82 26.19 -16.85
C LEU A 460 20.59 25.53 -16.25
N ILE A 461 19.40 26.01 -16.63
CA ILE A 461 18.12 25.36 -16.35
C ILE A 461 17.62 24.66 -17.61
N THR A 462 17.12 23.44 -17.47
CA THR A 462 16.38 22.73 -18.55
C THR A 462 15.05 22.17 -18.05
N PHE A 463 14.10 22.06 -18.97
CA PHE A 463 12.79 21.44 -18.77
C PHE A 463 12.61 20.35 -19.84
N ASN A 464 12.73 19.07 -19.45
CA ASN A 464 12.55 17.91 -20.34
C ASN A 464 13.37 18.03 -21.64
N ALA A 465 14.69 18.22 -21.52
CA ALA A 465 15.60 18.37 -22.66
C ALA A 465 15.59 17.19 -23.64
N ARG A 466 15.14 16.00 -23.22
CA ARG A 466 14.92 14.85 -24.12
C ARG A 466 13.74 15.04 -25.09
N GLU A 467 12.69 15.74 -24.66
CA GLU A 467 11.53 16.09 -25.49
C GLU A 467 11.82 17.31 -26.38
N SER A 468 12.78 18.14 -25.97
CA SER A 468 13.19 19.37 -26.64
C SER A 468 14.71 19.38 -26.89
N PRO A 469 15.21 18.65 -27.91
CA PRO A 469 16.64 18.38 -28.10
C PRO A 469 17.53 19.62 -28.16
N PHE A 470 16.99 20.78 -28.57
CA PHE A 470 17.74 22.04 -28.59
C PHE A 470 18.28 22.44 -27.20
N GLN A 471 17.60 22.08 -26.11
CA GLN A 471 18.07 22.36 -24.76
C GLN A 471 19.30 21.52 -24.42
N ARG A 472 19.30 20.25 -24.82
CA ARG A 472 20.45 19.36 -24.66
C ARG A 472 21.66 19.90 -25.45
N ASP A 473 21.45 20.36 -26.68
CA ASP A 473 22.51 20.94 -27.51
C ASP A 473 23.12 22.19 -26.87
N VAL A 474 22.31 23.06 -26.27
CA VAL A 474 22.79 24.23 -25.50
C VAL A 474 23.63 23.78 -24.32
N GLY A 475 23.18 22.79 -23.54
CA GLY A 475 23.95 22.27 -22.40
C GLY A 475 25.29 21.66 -22.79
N LEU A 476 25.33 20.87 -23.86
CA LEU A 476 26.58 20.29 -24.37
C LEU A 476 27.53 21.38 -24.87
N LYS A 477 27.05 22.41 -25.55
CA LYS A 477 27.89 23.56 -25.95
C LYS A 477 28.39 24.33 -24.73
N LEU A 478 27.53 24.63 -23.75
CA LEU A 478 27.95 25.32 -22.53
C LEU A 478 29.05 24.57 -21.79
N SER A 479 29.05 23.23 -21.79
CA SER A 479 30.10 22.42 -21.18
C SER A 479 31.51 22.65 -21.78
N GLN A 480 31.58 23.21 -22.98
CA GLN A 480 32.83 23.54 -23.69
C GLN A 480 33.26 25.01 -23.52
N HIS A 481 32.32 25.90 -23.19
CA HIS A 481 32.55 27.36 -23.12
C HIS A 481 32.56 27.92 -21.69
N ALA A 482 31.79 27.33 -20.78
CA ALA A 482 31.69 27.80 -19.40
C ALA A 482 32.89 27.33 -18.57
N ARG A 483 33.48 28.24 -17.78
CA ARG A 483 34.59 27.90 -16.87
C ARG A 483 34.16 26.97 -15.74
N LYS A 484 32.98 27.22 -15.18
CA LYS A 484 32.27 26.35 -14.23
C LYS A 484 30.82 26.27 -14.68
N LEU A 485 30.30 25.07 -14.85
CA LEU A 485 28.91 24.84 -15.27
C LEU A 485 28.19 24.02 -14.21
N VAL A 486 27.04 24.51 -13.76
CA VAL A 486 26.05 23.72 -13.04
C VAL A 486 24.82 23.58 -13.91
N THR A 487 24.39 22.35 -14.16
CA THR A 487 23.16 22.09 -14.91
C THR A 487 22.08 21.58 -13.98
N ILE A 488 20.91 22.22 -14.02
CA ILE A 488 19.73 21.85 -13.24
C ILE A 488 18.64 21.39 -14.19
N ALA A 489 18.30 20.10 -14.13
CA ALA A 489 17.09 19.59 -14.75
C ALA A 489 15.93 19.83 -13.78
N ALA A 490 15.05 20.75 -14.16
CA ALA A 490 13.97 21.21 -13.31
C ALA A 490 12.67 20.44 -13.53
N CYS A 491 12.65 19.42 -14.38
CA CYS A 491 11.52 18.51 -14.53
C CYS A 491 12.06 17.07 -14.55
N SER A 492 12.03 16.43 -15.71
CA SER A 492 12.58 15.09 -15.89
C SER A 492 14.07 15.02 -15.50
N PRO A 493 14.48 14.09 -14.62
CA PRO A 493 15.87 13.96 -14.24
C PRO A 493 16.75 13.35 -15.34
N TYR A 494 16.16 12.96 -16.48
CA TYR A 494 16.85 12.27 -17.56
C TYR A 494 17.58 13.20 -18.55
N ASP A 495 17.40 14.52 -18.44
CA ASP A 495 17.91 15.52 -19.39
C ASP A 495 19.38 15.33 -19.76
N PHE A 496 20.23 15.09 -18.76
CA PHE A 496 21.66 14.83 -18.93
C PHE A 496 22.15 13.61 -18.15
N LEU A 497 21.24 12.69 -17.74
CA LEU A 497 21.61 11.58 -16.87
C LEU A 497 22.72 10.68 -17.48
N ASP A 498 22.68 10.53 -18.81
CA ASP A 498 23.62 9.72 -19.60
C ASP A 498 24.75 10.55 -20.26
N ASP A 499 24.78 11.87 -20.03
CA ASP A 499 25.75 12.79 -20.62
C ASP A 499 26.90 13.10 -19.65
N ASP A 500 27.94 12.27 -19.68
CA ASP A 500 29.10 12.37 -18.78
C ASP A 500 29.93 13.67 -18.96
N SER A 501 29.74 14.39 -20.08
CA SER A 501 30.35 15.72 -20.28
C SER A 501 29.76 16.78 -19.33
N ILE A 502 28.57 16.55 -18.79
CA ILE A 502 27.96 17.41 -17.77
C ILE A 502 28.39 16.92 -16.38
N LYS A 503 29.42 17.58 -15.84
CA LYS A 503 30.10 17.15 -14.61
C LYS A 503 29.40 17.53 -13.30
N THR A 504 28.71 18.67 -13.27
CA THR A 504 27.89 19.09 -12.13
C THR A 504 26.43 19.13 -12.55
N TYR A 505 25.64 18.19 -12.04
CA TYR A 505 24.26 17.94 -12.46
C TYR A 505 23.35 17.78 -11.25
N ILE A 506 22.30 18.60 -11.19
CA ILE A 506 21.30 18.63 -10.13
C ILE A 506 19.92 18.41 -10.72
N THR A 507 19.04 17.75 -9.97
CA THR A 507 17.63 17.57 -10.34
C THR A 507 16.72 18.14 -9.25
N THR A 508 15.72 18.92 -9.65
CA THR A 508 14.70 19.47 -8.74
C THR A 508 13.32 18.86 -8.95
N TYR A 509 13.14 18.06 -10.01
CA TYR A 509 11.92 17.30 -10.34
C TYR A 509 10.68 18.11 -10.68
N GLU A 510 10.66 19.40 -10.36
CA GLU A 510 9.62 20.33 -10.75
C GLU A 510 10.15 21.78 -10.87
N PRO A 511 9.57 22.58 -11.79
CA PRO A 511 10.04 23.93 -12.11
C PRO A 511 9.36 24.98 -11.22
N THR A 512 9.26 24.70 -9.91
CA THR A 512 8.68 25.61 -8.92
C THR A 512 9.75 26.46 -8.25
N ILE A 513 9.38 27.66 -7.81
CA ILE A 513 10.29 28.56 -7.11
C ILE A 513 10.76 27.96 -5.78
N GLU A 514 9.92 27.19 -5.11
CA GLU A 514 10.26 26.50 -3.87
C GLU A 514 11.33 25.43 -4.09
N ALA A 515 11.20 24.61 -5.14
CA ALA A 515 12.21 23.62 -5.51
C ALA A 515 13.54 24.27 -5.91
N PHE A 516 13.45 25.34 -6.71
CA PHE A 516 14.63 26.09 -7.14
C PHE A 516 15.33 26.82 -5.99
N THR A 517 14.59 27.34 -5.02
CA THR A 517 15.15 27.97 -3.81
C THR A 517 15.96 26.95 -3.00
N ALA A 518 15.48 25.72 -2.85
CA ALA A 518 16.25 24.65 -2.21
C ALA A 518 17.53 24.31 -3.01
N ALA A 519 17.45 24.30 -4.34
CA ALA A 519 18.62 24.10 -5.20
C ALA A 519 19.63 25.25 -5.07
N ALA A 520 19.19 26.50 -5.09
CA ALA A 520 20.05 27.68 -4.90
C ALA A 520 20.78 27.63 -3.55
N ASN A 521 20.10 27.28 -2.46
CA ASN A 521 20.75 27.08 -1.16
C ASN A 521 21.85 26.01 -1.23
N ILE A 522 21.66 24.92 -1.99
CA ILE A 522 22.71 23.92 -2.22
C ILE A 522 23.86 24.48 -3.05
N LEU A 523 23.56 25.21 -4.13
CA LEU A 523 24.57 25.82 -5.01
C LEU A 523 25.55 26.70 -4.21
N PHE A 524 25.06 27.47 -3.24
CA PHE A 524 25.86 28.39 -2.44
C PHE A 524 26.32 27.82 -1.09
N GLY A 525 26.07 26.53 -0.82
CA GLY A 525 26.51 25.83 0.39
C GLY A 525 25.72 26.14 1.66
N ASP A 526 24.56 26.80 1.54
CA ASP A 526 23.65 27.10 2.63
C ASP A 526 22.79 25.87 3.02
N LEU A 527 22.70 24.86 2.14
CA LEU A 527 22.03 23.58 2.38
C LEU A 527 22.86 22.39 1.87
N THR A 528 22.86 21.27 2.61
CA THR A 528 23.46 20.00 2.16
C THR A 528 22.46 19.20 1.33
N PRO A 529 22.80 18.71 0.13
CA PRO A 529 21.90 17.89 -0.68
C PRO A 529 21.61 16.55 0.02
N LYS A 530 20.33 16.17 0.08
CA LYS A 530 19.87 14.92 0.71
C LYS A 530 19.04 14.04 -0.22
N GLY A 531 18.59 14.60 -1.34
CA GLY A 531 17.79 13.86 -2.31
C GLY A 531 18.57 12.69 -2.91
N THR A 532 17.86 11.62 -3.20
CA THR A 532 18.37 10.45 -3.91
C THR A 532 17.60 10.30 -5.21
N LEU A 533 18.29 9.98 -6.30
CA LEU A 533 17.65 9.82 -7.60
C LEU A 533 16.60 8.68 -7.54
N PRO A 534 15.31 8.96 -7.80
CA PRO A 534 14.24 7.96 -7.69
C PRO A 534 14.11 7.07 -8.95
N VAL A 535 14.99 7.25 -9.93
CA VAL A 535 14.96 6.59 -11.24
C VAL A 535 16.34 6.21 -11.75
N GLY A 536 16.40 5.28 -12.71
CA GLY A 536 17.61 4.90 -13.44
C GLY A 536 18.48 3.85 -12.72
N SER A 537 19.47 3.31 -13.44
CA SER A 537 20.35 2.24 -12.93
C SER A 537 21.47 2.74 -12.00
N LYS A 538 21.81 4.04 -12.06
CA LYS A 538 22.79 4.71 -11.19
C LYS A 538 22.16 5.20 -9.86
N LYS A 539 21.22 4.44 -9.28
CA LYS A 539 20.69 4.73 -7.94
C LYS A 539 21.83 4.68 -6.93
N ALA A 540 21.95 5.69 -6.07
CA ALA A 540 22.67 5.51 -4.83
C ALA A 540 21.92 4.42 -4.07
N ALA A 541 22.49 3.22 -4.03
CA ALA A 541 21.89 2.13 -3.30
C ALA A 541 21.80 2.57 -1.83
N LEU A 542 20.58 2.83 -1.35
CA LEU A 542 20.20 2.26 -0.05
C LEU A 542 20.64 0.81 -0.17
N GLY A 543 21.74 0.45 0.52
CA GLY A 543 22.49 -0.78 0.22
C GLY A 543 21.53 -1.91 -0.12
N SER A 544 21.73 -2.57 -1.25
CA SER A 544 20.71 -3.46 -1.82
C SER A 544 20.26 -4.48 -0.77
N ILE A 545 19.01 -4.38 -0.32
CA ILE A 545 18.44 -5.36 0.60
C ILE A 545 18.27 -6.65 -0.19
N HIS A 546 19.06 -7.66 0.17
CA HIS A 546 19.01 -8.97 -0.48
C HIS A 546 18.24 -9.94 0.40
N VAL A 547 17.18 -10.55 -0.14
CA VAL A 547 16.46 -11.64 0.52
C VAL A 547 16.94 -12.97 -0.05
N SER A 548 17.34 -13.91 0.81
CA SER A 548 17.72 -15.26 0.40
C SER A 548 17.37 -16.30 1.46
N PRO A 549 17.48 -17.61 1.15
CA PRO A 549 17.34 -18.65 2.16
C PRO A 549 18.27 -18.45 3.36
N PHE A 550 17.80 -18.90 4.52
CA PHE A 550 18.56 -18.93 5.76
C PHE A 550 19.72 -19.93 5.71
N GLU A 551 20.89 -19.49 6.16
CA GLU A 551 22.10 -20.28 6.32
C GLU A 551 22.57 -20.21 7.78
N ALA A 552 22.45 -21.34 8.50
CA ALA A 552 22.71 -21.37 9.94
C ALA A 552 24.13 -20.93 10.34
N ALA A 553 25.12 -21.18 9.49
CA ALA A 553 26.51 -20.84 9.76
C ALA A 553 26.79 -19.32 9.77
N SER A 554 26.09 -18.55 8.92
CA SER A 554 26.32 -17.11 8.76
C SER A 554 25.25 -16.26 9.45
N ASP A 555 24.02 -16.74 9.54
CA ASP A 555 22.88 -15.87 9.86
C ASP A 555 22.43 -15.97 11.31
N LEU A 556 22.73 -17.07 12.02
CA LEU A 556 22.13 -17.37 13.33
C LEU A 556 22.34 -16.24 14.34
N THR A 557 23.57 -15.71 14.43
CA THR A 557 23.89 -14.60 15.35
C THR A 557 23.07 -13.36 15.04
N GLY A 558 22.98 -12.98 13.76
CA GLY A 558 22.19 -11.84 13.32
C GLY A 558 20.69 -12.04 13.53
N LEU A 559 20.18 -13.27 13.33
CA LEU A 559 18.79 -13.60 13.60
C LEU A 559 18.43 -13.48 15.08
N VAL A 560 19.31 -13.92 15.98
CA VAL A 560 19.12 -13.80 17.43
C VAL A 560 19.11 -12.34 17.86
N GLU A 561 19.97 -11.50 17.28
CA GLU A 561 19.96 -10.04 17.47
C GLU A 561 18.61 -9.45 17.03
N VAL A 562 18.23 -9.67 15.76
CA VAL A 562 16.97 -9.14 15.22
C VAL A 562 15.76 -9.64 16.01
N TRP A 563 15.72 -10.92 16.39
CA TRP A 563 14.63 -11.48 17.19
C TRP A 563 14.47 -10.73 18.51
N ASN A 564 15.54 -10.66 19.31
CA ASN A 564 15.45 -10.08 20.65
C ASN A 564 15.27 -8.56 20.63
N THR A 565 15.74 -7.87 19.59
CA THR A 565 15.52 -6.42 19.42
C THR A 565 14.11 -6.11 18.92
N ALA A 566 13.57 -6.89 17.98
CA ALA A 566 12.25 -6.65 17.40
C ALA A 566 11.10 -7.19 18.27
N LEU A 567 11.35 -8.23 19.08
CA LEU A 567 10.35 -8.92 19.90
C LEU A 567 10.79 -8.99 21.37
N PRO A 568 11.00 -7.84 22.05
CA PRO A 568 11.56 -7.81 23.40
C PRO A 568 10.68 -8.51 24.45
N THR A 569 9.38 -8.68 24.19
CA THR A 569 8.44 -9.40 25.06
C THR A 569 8.45 -10.91 24.88
N TYR A 570 9.15 -11.43 23.87
CA TYR A 570 9.27 -12.85 23.54
C TYR A 570 10.75 -13.28 23.39
N PRO A 571 11.63 -13.03 24.37
CA PRO A 571 13.06 -13.28 24.20
C PRO A 571 13.34 -14.77 24.01
N LEU A 572 14.27 -15.11 23.12
CA LEU A 572 14.70 -16.49 22.91
C LEU A 572 16.23 -16.61 22.96
N PRO A 573 16.77 -17.55 23.75
CA PRO A 573 18.19 -17.88 23.70
C PRO A 573 18.59 -18.42 22.32
N ALA A 574 19.84 -18.20 21.94
CA ALA A 574 20.40 -18.64 20.66
C ALA A 574 20.20 -20.15 20.42
N ASP A 575 20.47 -20.99 21.42
CA ASP A 575 20.32 -22.44 21.33
C ASP A 575 18.87 -22.88 21.09
N SER A 576 17.90 -22.18 21.70
CA SER A 576 16.49 -22.44 21.46
C SER A 576 16.10 -22.07 20.04
N LEU A 577 16.48 -20.87 19.58
CA LEU A 577 16.17 -20.43 18.23
C LEU A 577 16.83 -21.34 17.17
N HIS A 578 18.09 -21.75 17.37
CA HIS A 578 18.79 -22.69 16.50
C HIS A 578 18.04 -24.02 16.36
N ARG A 579 17.52 -24.58 17.46
CA ARG A 579 16.74 -25.82 17.43
C ARG A 579 15.46 -25.72 16.61
N PHE A 580 14.82 -24.56 16.58
CA PHE A 580 13.62 -24.34 15.77
C PHE A 580 13.96 -24.12 14.29
N LEU A 581 15.04 -23.37 14.00
CA LEU A 581 15.45 -23.05 12.63
C LEU A 581 16.08 -24.21 11.85
N THR A 582 16.46 -25.29 12.54
CA THR A 582 17.12 -26.47 11.93
C THR A 582 16.18 -27.66 11.74
N GLN A 583 14.87 -27.45 11.93
CA GLN A 583 13.86 -28.49 11.74
C GLN A 583 13.76 -28.87 10.26
N ALA A 584 13.57 -30.17 9.98
CA ALA A 584 13.63 -30.70 8.62
C ALA A 584 12.58 -30.08 7.67
N ASN A 585 11.42 -29.71 8.21
CA ASN A 585 10.33 -29.06 7.49
C ASN A 585 10.46 -27.53 7.42
N GLY A 586 11.54 -26.94 7.95
CA GLY A 586 11.78 -25.50 7.97
C GLY A 586 12.32 -24.98 6.65
N ARG A 587 11.77 -23.84 6.17
CA ARG A 587 12.23 -23.13 4.97
C ARG A 587 12.22 -21.63 5.25
N HIS A 588 13.31 -21.12 5.78
CA HIS A 588 13.38 -19.76 6.32
C HIS A 588 14.08 -18.82 5.34
N PHE A 589 13.75 -17.53 5.40
CA PHE A 589 14.35 -16.50 4.54
C PHE A 589 14.86 -15.34 5.38
N VAL A 590 15.94 -14.72 4.91
CA VAL A 590 16.68 -13.67 5.62
C VAL A 590 16.91 -12.50 4.69
N ALA A 591 16.61 -11.30 5.17
CA ALA A 591 16.92 -10.04 4.51
C ALA A 591 18.25 -9.50 5.06
N ARG A 592 19.18 -9.22 4.14
CA ARG A 592 20.50 -8.69 4.46
C ARG A 592 20.71 -7.34 3.81
N LEU A 593 21.27 -6.42 4.56
CA LEU A 593 21.87 -5.20 4.04
C LEU A 593 23.37 -5.45 4.00
N GLU A 594 23.93 -5.57 2.79
CA GLU A 594 25.27 -6.12 2.59
C GLU A 594 25.37 -7.53 3.20
N SER A 595 26.15 -7.71 4.27
CA SER A 595 26.24 -8.96 5.03
C SER A 595 25.45 -8.95 6.35
N LYS A 596 24.91 -7.79 6.76
CA LYS A 596 24.19 -7.67 8.05
C LYS A 596 22.76 -8.18 7.91
N VAL A 597 22.36 -9.11 8.76
CA VAL A 597 20.96 -9.52 8.90
C VAL A 597 20.14 -8.36 9.46
N ILE A 598 19.11 -7.94 8.72
CA ILE A 598 18.20 -6.84 9.11
C ILE A 598 16.74 -7.28 9.27
N GLY A 599 16.41 -8.49 8.81
CA GLY A 599 15.08 -9.08 8.97
C GLY A 599 15.07 -10.55 8.56
N PHE A 600 14.03 -11.27 8.95
CA PHE A 600 13.85 -12.68 8.57
C PHE A 600 12.39 -13.10 8.65
N CYS A 601 12.06 -14.19 7.97
CA CYS A 601 10.83 -14.95 8.19
C CYS A 601 11.14 -16.43 8.46
N VAL A 602 10.46 -16.99 9.46
CA VAL A 602 10.53 -18.40 9.83
C VAL A 602 9.30 -19.08 9.27
N THR A 603 9.47 -19.96 8.28
CA THR A 603 8.37 -20.78 7.75
C THR A 603 8.57 -22.27 7.92
N TYR A 604 7.47 -23.01 8.06
CA TYR A 604 7.44 -24.47 8.08
C TYR A 604 6.47 -25.02 7.03
N ILE A 605 6.83 -26.12 6.39
CA ILE A 605 6.00 -26.75 5.36
C ILE A 605 5.24 -27.92 5.97
N THR A 606 3.93 -27.94 5.74
CA THR A 606 3.06 -29.07 6.09
C THR A 606 2.23 -29.47 4.88
N THR A 607 1.84 -30.74 4.82
CA THR A 607 1.00 -31.26 3.74
C THR A 607 -0.15 -32.04 4.35
N ASP A 608 -1.38 -31.63 4.04
CA ASP A 608 -2.59 -32.31 4.47
C ASP A 608 -3.52 -32.53 3.27
N ARG A 609 -4.01 -33.76 3.10
CA ARG A 609 -4.95 -34.17 2.05
C ARG A 609 -4.61 -33.68 0.63
N GLY A 610 -3.32 -33.60 0.30
CA GLY A 610 -2.81 -33.18 -1.02
C GLY A 610 -2.61 -31.67 -1.20
N THR A 611 -2.92 -30.85 -0.20
CA THR A 611 -2.63 -29.41 -0.20
C THR A 611 -1.40 -29.13 0.67
N THR A 612 -0.44 -28.38 0.11
CA THR A 612 0.75 -27.96 0.88
C THR A 612 0.51 -26.58 1.49
N CYS A 613 0.65 -26.49 2.81
CA CYS A 613 0.56 -25.22 3.54
C CYS A 613 1.97 -24.79 3.97
N CYS A 614 2.32 -23.55 3.64
CA CYS A 614 3.44 -22.85 4.24
C CYS A 614 2.94 -22.10 5.48
N GLN A 615 3.49 -22.42 6.64
CA GLN A 615 3.14 -21.81 7.92
C GLN A 615 4.16 -20.73 8.24
N LEU A 616 3.76 -19.45 8.16
CA LEU A 616 4.59 -18.30 8.55
C LEU A 616 4.59 -18.17 10.07
N ALA A 617 5.52 -18.88 10.72
CA ALA A 617 5.63 -19.00 12.16
C ALA A 617 6.10 -17.72 12.85
N ALA A 618 7.00 -16.97 12.21
CA ALA A 618 7.48 -15.67 12.68
C ALA A 618 7.94 -14.79 11.52
N LEU A 619 7.79 -13.48 11.68
CA LEU A 619 8.37 -12.45 10.82
C LEU A 619 8.89 -11.34 11.74
N ALA A 620 10.16 -10.98 11.59
CA ALA A 620 10.75 -9.90 12.37
C ALA A 620 11.70 -9.07 11.50
N VAL A 621 11.68 -7.76 11.72
CA VAL A 621 12.58 -6.80 11.09
C VAL A 621 13.15 -5.93 12.20
N HIS A 622 14.47 -5.71 12.17
CA HIS A 622 15.14 -4.87 13.13
C HIS A 622 14.52 -3.46 13.12
N PRO A 623 14.21 -2.84 14.28
CA PRO A 623 13.46 -1.59 14.35
C PRO A 623 13.98 -0.47 13.43
N SER A 624 15.30 -0.27 13.34
CA SER A 624 15.93 0.73 12.45
C SER A 624 15.72 0.50 10.95
N TYR A 625 15.21 -0.67 10.55
CA TYR A 625 14.95 -1.06 9.16
C TYR A 625 13.46 -1.38 8.90
N GLN A 626 12.59 -1.14 9.89
CA GLN A 626 11.15 -1.23 9.70
C GLN A 626 10.63 -0.10 8.80
N ARG A 627 9.43 -0.28 8.23
CA ARG A 627 8.78 0.65 7.27
C ARG A 627 9.54 0.92 5.97
N GLN A 628 10.63 0.21 5.72
CA GLN A 628 11.45 0.31 4.49
C GLN A 628 11.18 -0.83 3.48
N GLY A 629 10.10 -1.60 3.66
CA GLY A 629 9.71 -2.69 2.74
C GLY A 629 10.32 -4.06 3.03
N VAL A 630 11.28 -4.18 3.96
CA VAL A 630 11.96 -5.44 4.32
C VAL A 630 10.98 -6.59 4.61
N GLY A 631 9.98 -6.34 5.46
CA GLY A 631 8.98 -7.36 5.82
C GLY A 631 8.11 -7.79 4.62
N THR A 632 7.79 -6.86 3.71
CA THR A 632 7.07 -7.17 2.47
C THR A 632 7.93 -8.07 1.57
N ALA A 633 9.20 -7.73 1.37
CA ALA A 633 10.13 -8.50 0.54
C ALA A 633 10.30 -9.94 1.07
N LEU A 634 10.38 -10.12 2.40
CA LEU A 634 10.44 -11.45 3.03
C LEU A 634 9.19 -12.30 2.76
N ILE A 635 8.00 -11.71 2.83
CA ILE A 635 6.75 -12.41 2.50
C ILE A 635 6.69 -12.75 1.01
N ALA A 636 7.07 -11.81 0.15
CA ALA A 636 7.07 -12.00 -1.30
C ALA A 636 8.00 -13.15 -1.72
N GLU A 637 9.20 -13.22 -1.14
CA GLU A 637 10.14 -14.31 -1.41
C GLU A 637 9.60 -15.66 -0.94
N ALA A 638 9.07 -15.74 0.28
CA ALA A 638 8.46 -16.96 0.80
C ALA A 638 7.30 -17.46 -0.07
N ARG A 639 6.45 -16.53 -0.54
CA ARG A 639 5.34 -16.83 -1.45
C ARG A 639 5.84 -17.30 -2.82
N THR A 640 6.84 -16.63 -3.38
CA THR A 640 7.44 -16.98 -4.68
C THR A 640 8.03 -18.39 -4.63
N TRP A 641 8.79 -18.69 -3.59
CA TRP A 641 9.33 -20.02 -3.36
C TRP A 641 8.22 -21.07 -3.22
N LEU A 642 7.17 -20.80 -2.45
CA LEU A 642 6.05 -21.73 -2.27
C LEU A 642 5.35 -22.07 -3.60
N MET A 643 4.94 -21.04 -4.36
CA MET A 643 4.22 -21.21 -5.63
C MET A 643 5.07 -21.89 -6.72
N LYS A 644 6.40 -21.76 -6.64
CA LYS A 644 7.34 -22.43 -7.54
C LYS A 644 7.45 -23.93 -7.26
N ASN A 645 7.38 -24.34 -6.00
CA ASN A 645 7.65 -25.72 -5.58
C ASN A 645 6.39 -26.58 -5.39
N TYR A 646 5.23 -25.98 -5.12
CA TYR A 646 4.01 -26.72 -4.78
C TYR A 646 2.77 -26.13 -5.45
N LYS A 647 1.89 -26.99 -5.96
CA LYS A 647 0.54 -26.66 -6.45
C LYS A 647 -0.40 -27.86 -6.21
N PRO A 648 -1.54 -27.71 -5.50
CA PRO A 648 -2.06 -26.50 -4.84
C PRO A 648 -1.28 -26.15 -3.55
N CYS A 649 -1.22 -24.85 -3.22
CA CYS A 649 -0.54 -24.36 -2.02
C CYS A 649 -1.27 -23.19 -1.33
N SER A 650 -1.05 -23.01 -0.03
CA SER A 650 -1.56 -21.88 0.77
C SER A 650 -0.52 -21.34 1.76
N LEU A 651 -0.71 -20.12 2.26
CA LEU A 651 0.17 -19.49 3.26
C LEU A 651 -0.66 -19.09 4.50
N SER A 652 -0.33 -19.62 5.67
CA SER A 652 -1.03 -19.31 6.93
C SER A 652 -0.16 -18.52 7.91
N LEU A 653 -0.79 -17.72 8.77
CA LEU A 653 -0.09 -17.04 9.87
C LEU A 653 -0.01 -17.96 11.08
N GLY A 654 1.17 -17.98 11.71
CA GLY A 654 1.49 -18.90 12.80
C GLY A 654 1.88 -20.29 12.30
N SER A 655 2.12 -21.21 13.24
CA SER A 655 2.51 -22.59 12.94
C SER A 655 1.91 -23.58 13.93
N SER A 656 1.70 -24.82 13.48
CA SER A 656 1.25 -25.91 14.35
C SER A 656 2.42 -26.45 15.15
N PHE A 657 3.43 -27.01 14.49
CA PHE A 657 4.69 -27.47 15.10
C PHE A 657 5.87 -27.30 14.13
N PRO A 658 7.02 -26.78 14.60
CA PRO A 658 7.24 -26.15 15.90
C PRO A 658 6.38 -24.90 16.10
N ARG A 659 5.97 -24.64 17.34
CA ARG A 659 5.04 -23.56 17.70
C ARG A 659 5.76 -22.40 18.38
N PHE A 660 5.73 -21.26 17.70
CA PHE A 660 5.94 -19.95 18.33
C PHE A 660 4.57 -19.41 18.74
N TRP A 661 3.77 -19.03 17.76
CA TRP A 661 2.39 -18.58 17.96
C TRP A 661 1.44 -19.30 17.01
N PRO A 662 0.19 -19.52 17.43
CA PRO A 662 -0.85 -20.03 16.53
C PRO A 662 -1.39 -18.98 15.55
N GLY A 663 -1.06 -17.70 15.76
CA GLY A 663 -1.46 -16.55 14.94
C GLY A 663 -0.72 -15.28 15.37
N ILE A 664 -1.20 -14.10 14.97
CA ILE A 664 -0.60 -12.81 15.34
C ILE A 664 -0.86 -12.53 16.84
N PRO A 665 0.17 -12.29 17.67
CA PRO A 665 -0.01 -11.88 19.05
C PRO A 665 -0.71 -10.51 19.15
N THR A 666 -1.75 -10.42 19.97
CA THR A 666 -2.55 -9.18 20.09
C THR A 666 -1.85 -8.11 20.93
N ASP A 667 -0.75 -8.44 21.61
CA ASP A 667 0.05 -7.51 22.41
C ASP A 667 1.09 -6.73 21.58
N LEU A 668 1.31 -7.08 20.32
CA LEU A 668 2.31 -6.43 19.43
C LEU A 668 1.80 -5.16 18.72
N GLY A 669 0.59 -4.68 19.03
CA GLY A 669 0.00 -3.49 18.40
C GLY A 669 -0.96 -3.81 17.25
N HIS A 670 -1.81 -2.83 16.89
CA HIS A 670 -2.80 -2.97 15.82
C HIS A 670 -2.17 -2.89 14.42
N ASP A 671 -1.13 -2.06 14.28
CA ASP A 671 -0.35 -1.86 13.06
C ASP A 671 0.29 -3.16 12.54
N VAL A 672 0.69 -4.07 13.45
CA VAL A 672 1.19 -5.41 13.08
C VAL A 672 0.09 -6.25 12.42
N GLN A 673 -1.17 -6.15 12.86
CA GLN A 673 -2.28 -6.87 12.25
C GLN A 673 -2.61 -6.30 10.86
N GLU A 674 -2.70 -4.97 10.77
CA GLU A 674 -2.91 -4.26 9.50
C GLU A 674 -1.82 -4.60 8.48
N PHE A 675 -0.56 -4.71 8.91
CA PHE A 675 0.54 -5.11 8.05
C PHE A 675 0.23 -6.40 7.28
N PHE A 676 -0.30 -7.44 7.93
CA PHE A 676 -0.64 -8.69 7.25
C PHE A 676 -1.92 -8.57 6.40
N VAL A 677 -2.94 -7.85 6.89
CA VAL A 677 -4.18 -7.61 6.13
C VAL A 677 -3.86 -6.92 4.80
N HIS A 678 -3.04 -5.88 4.84
CA HIS A 678 -2.58 -5.10 3.68
C HIS A 678 -1.72 -5.91 2.69
N ARG A 679 -1.39 -7.16 3.01
CA ARG A 679 -0.61 -8.08 2.17
C ARG A 679 -1.40 -9.33 1.77
N GLY A 680 -2.73 -9.27 1.92
CA GLY A 680 -3.66 -10.28 1.42
C GLY A 680 -4.09 -11.34 2.43
N PHE A 681 -3.61 -11.28 3.68
CA PHE A 681 -4.06 -12.21 4.71
C PHE A 681 -5.46 -11.86 5.20
N ARG A 682 -6.36 -12.86 5.19
CA ARG A 682 -7.68 -12.75 5.81
C ARG A 682 -7.57 -13.18 7.26
N LEU A 683 -7.69 -12.21 8.16
CA LEU A 683 -7.69 -12.47 9.60
C LEU A 683 -9.07 -12.96 10.03
N ASN A 684 -9.10 -13.97 10.91
CA ASN A 684 -10.35 -14.43 11.50
C ASN A 684 -11.00 -13.31 12.34
N PRO A 685 -12.34 -13.33 12.49
CA PRO A 685 -13.05 -12.39 13.37
C PRO A 685 -12.44 -12.44 14.78
N LEU A 686 -12.55 -11.34 15.53
CA LEU A 686 -11.97 -11.24 16.88
C LEU A 686 -12.62 -12.20 17.92
N ILE A 687 -13.67 -12.93 17.55
CA ILE A 687 -14.48 -13.75 18.48
C ILE A 687 -14.56 -15.23 18.04
N PRO A 688 -13.42 -15.87 17.80
CA PRO A 688 -13.14 -17.13 18.47
C PRO A 688 -11.92 -16.97 19.36
N ARG A 689 -12.10 -17.20 20.67
CA ARG A 689 -11.01 -17.19 21.67
C ARG A 689 -9.83 -18.04 21.18
N SER A 690 -8.62 -17.48 21.22
CA SER A 690 -7.38 -18.17 20.85
C SER A 690 -6.26 -17.68 21.76
N VAL A 691 -6.01 -18.41 22.85
CA VAL A 691 -5.14 -17.96 23.94
C VAL A 691 -4.19 -19.03 24.42
N ASP A 692 -3.04 -18.62 24.92
CA ASP A 692 -2.18 -19.44 25.76
C ASP A 692 -2.50 -19.15 27.23
N LEU A 693 -2.48 -20.20 28.05
CA LEU A 693 -2.80 -20.14 29.47
C LEU A 693 -1.60 -20.53 30.32
N TYR A 694 -1.52 -19.95 31.51
CA TYR A 694 -0.50 -20.27 32.50
C TYR A 694 -1.12 -20.44 33.90
N GLN A 695 -0.58 -21.37 34.66
CA GLN A 695 -0.86 -21.53 36.09
C GLN A 695 0.42 -21.83 36.87
N ASP A 696 0.58 -21.18 38.02
CA ASP A 696 1.56 -21.56 39.04
C ASP A 696 0.99 -22.73 39.86
N ILE A 697 1.75 -23.82 39.96
CA ILE A 697 1.27 -25.06 40.57
C ILE A 697 1.95 -25.40 41.89
N ARG A 698 2.84 -24.54 42.41
CA ARG A 698 3.58 -24.78 43.66
C ARG A 698 2.64 -25.01 44.84
N GLU A 699 1.57 -24.23 44.91
CA GLU A 699 0.53 -24.34 45.94
C GLU A 699 -0.77 -24.97 45.40
N PHE A 700 -0.74 -25.57 44.20
CA PHE A 700 -1.94 -26.18 43.62
C PHE A 700 -2.46 -27.31 44.50
N GLN A 701 -3.77 -27.27 44.76
CA GLN A 701 -4.54 -28.33 45.38
C GLN A 701 -5.73 -28.65 44.46
N PRO A 702 -5.93 -29.92 44.07
CA PRO A 702 -7.08 -30.28 43.25
C PRO A 702 -8.40 -29.90 43.92
N PRO A 703 -9.32 -29.22 43.21
CA PRO A 703 -10.65 -28.99 43.75
C PRO A 703 -11.37 -30.32 44.01
N GLU A 704 -11.71 -30.58 45.27
CA GLU A 704 -12.29 -31.85 45.73
C GLU A 704 -13.54 -32.24 44.92
N LYS A 705 -14.38 -31.26 44.55
CA LYS A 705 -15.58 -31.45 43.72
C LYS A 705 -15.33 -32.17 42.38
N TYR A 706 -14.13 -32.07 41.80
CA TYR A 706 -13.80 -32.73 40.54
C TYR A 706 -13.24 -34.14 40.78
N VAL A 707 -12.31 -34.27 41.73
CA VAL A 707 -11.66 -35.54 42.05
C VAL A 707 -12.63 -36.52 42.71
N ALA A 708 -13.40 -36.06 43.70
CA ALA A 708 -14.41 -36.88 44.38
C ALA A 708 -15.49 -37.36 43.41
N ARG A 709 -16.01 -36.48 42.56
CA ARG A 709 -17.02 -36.83 41.55
C ARG A 709 -16.52 -37.88 40.55
N ALA A 710 -15.28 -37.78 40.10
CA ALA A 710 -14.70 -38.77 39.19
C ALA A 710 -14.53 -40.13 39.90
N LYS A 711 -14.05 -40.12 41.14
CA LYS A 711 -13.88 -41.30 41.98
C LYS A 711 -15.20 -42.00 42.29
N GLU A 712 -16.25 -41.26 42.68
CA GLU A 712 -17.61 -41.79 42.92
C GLU A 712 -18.20 -42.49 41.69
N ARG A 713 -17.78 -42.05 40.49
CA ARG A 713 -18.20 -42.64 39.21
C ARG A 713 -17.28 -43.77 38.73
N GLY A 714 -16.31 -44.19 39.56
CA GLY A 714 -15.43 -45.32 39.28
C GLY A 714 -14.28 -45.03 38.32
N PHE A 715 -13.94 -43.76 38.07
CA PHE A 715 -12.80 -43.40 37.23
C PHE A 715 -11.47 -43.43 38.02
N THR A 716 -10.41 -43.89 37.37
CA THR A 716 -9.04 -43.86 37.89
C THR A 716 -8.10 -43.16 36.92
N PHE A 717 -6.95 -42.68 37.40
CA PHE A 717 -6.03 -41.87 36.62
C PHE A 717 -4.59 -42.29 36.90
N SER A 718 -3.79 -42.49 35.86
CA SER A 718 -2.36 -42.80 35.99
C SER A 718 -1.59 -42.46 34.72
N ALA A 719 -0.26 -42.38 34.84
CA ALA A 719 0.62 -42.28 33.69
C ALA A 719 0.49 -43.52 32.79
N LEU A 720 0.45 -43.29 31.48
CA LEU A 720 0.32 -44.35 30.47
C LEU A 720 1.50 -45.33 30.55
N GLN A 721 1.21 -46.63 30.58
CA GLN A 721 2.23 -47.69 30.56
C GLN A 721 2.50 -48.19 29.14
N PRO A 722 3.69 -48.76 28.85
CA PRO A 722 4.03 -49.31 27.53
C PRO A 722 3.01 -50.28 26.93
N GLU A 723 2.41 -51.14 27.74
CA GLU A 723 1.45 -52.15 27.29
C GLU A 723 0.10 -51.53 26.89
N GLN A 724 -0.13 -50.28 27.29
CA GLN A 724 -1.38 -49.54 27.08
C GLN A 724 -1.30 -48.61 25.85
N TYR A 725 -0.13 -48.51 25.21
CA TYR A 725 0.13 -47.50 24.18
C TYR A 725 -0.71 -47.67 22.91
N GLU A 726 -0.86 -48.91 22.42
CA GLU A 726 -1.69 -49.22 21.24
C GLU A 726 -3.15 -48.80 21.44
N GLN A 727 -3.70 -49.04 22.64
CA GLN A 727 -5.05 -48.60 22.98
C GLN A 727 -5.16 -47.07 23.03
N CYS A 728 -4.11 -46.38 23.50
CA CYS A 728 -4.06 -44.92 23.48
C CYS A 728 -4.10 -44.39 22.04
N LEU A 729 -3.23 -44.89 21.15
CA LEU A 729 -3.19 -44.48 19.75
C LEU A 729 -4.52 -44.76 19.02
N ALA A 730 -5.13 -45.92 19.28
CA ALA A 730 -6.46 -46.22 18.77
C ALA A 730 -7.52 -45.22 19.27
N GLY A 731 -7.48 -44.85 20.56
CA GLY A 731 -8.35 -43.84 21.15
C GLY A 731 -8.15 -42.45 20.55
N GLN A 732 -6.89 -42.05 20.33
CA GLN A 732 -6.55 -40.77 19.68
C GLN A 732 -7.08 -40.72 18.25
N LYS A 733 -6.83 -41.78 17.48
CA LYS A 733 -7.32 -41.89 16.09
C LYS A 733 -8.85 -41.91 16.03
N LYS A 734 -9.52 -42.60 16.95
CA LYS A 734 -11.00 -42.62 17.04
C LYS A 734 -11.58 -41.23 17.28
N ASN A 735 -11.02 -40.50 18.24
CA ASN A 735 -11.67 -39.29 18.78
C ASN A 735 -11.15 -37.97 18.20
N PHE A 736 -9.91 -37.92 17.70
CA PHE A 736 -9.22 -36.67 17.36
C PHE A 736 -8.56 -36.66 15.97
N SER A 737 -8.92 -37.59 15.07
CA SER A 737 -8.38 -37.64 13.70
C SER A 737 -8.66 -36.40 12.84
N TYR A 738 -9.57 -35.53 13.27
CA TYR A 738 -9.78 -34.22 12.64
C TYR A 738 -8.61 -33.25 12.86
N ASN A 739 -7.70 -33.55 13.80
CA ASN A 739 -6.48 -32.79 14.05
C ASN A 739 -5.26 -33.74 13.97
N PRO A 740 -4.69 -33.97 12.77
CA PRO A 740 -3.57 -34.89 12.60
C PRO A 740 -2.35 -34.54 13.46
N ALA A 741 -2.04 -33.24 13.59
CA ALA A 741 -0.92 -32.77 14.41
C ALA A 741 -1.07 -33.14 15.89
N TRP A 742 -2.30 -33.18 16.42
CA TRP A 742 -2.58 -33.67 17.77
C TRP A 742 -2.25 -35.16 17.90
N VAL A 743 -2.74 -35.98 16.95
CA VAL A 743 -2.52 -37.43 16.97
C VAL A 743 -1.03 -37.77 16.82
N ASP A 744 -0.33 -37.05 15.94
CA ASP A 744 1.12 -37.20 15.73
C ASP A 744 1.94 -36.91 17.00
N MET A 745 1.49 -36.01 17.88
CA MET A 745 2.16 -35.77 19.16
C MET A 745 2.10 -36.99 20.07
N TYR A 746 1.02 -37.76 20.05
CA TYR A 746 0.94 -39.03 20.79
C TYR A 746 1.85 -40.10 20.17
N HIS A 747 2.02 -40.11 18.84
CA HIS A 747 3.01 -40.97 18.19
C HIS A 747 4.46 -40.65 18.62
N LYS A 748 4.77 -39.37 18.88
CA LYS A 748 6.09 -38.93 19.38
C LYS A 748 6.31 -39.22 20.87
N LEU A 749 5.31 -39.72 21.59
CA LEU A 749 5.34 -39.89 23.04
C LEU A 749 5.12 -41.36 23.42
N ASP A 750 5.82 -42.28 22.75
CA ASP A 750 5.89 -43.68 23.17
C ASP A 750 6.36 -43.72 24.64
N PRO A 751 5.57 -44.28 25.56
CA PRO A 751 5.90 -44.33 26.99
C PRO A 751 7.19 -45.12 27.30
N LYS A 752 7.72 -45.93 26.36
CA LYS A 752 9.04 -46.56 26.50
C LYS A 752 10.19 -45.55 26.43
N GLU A 753 10.06 -44.54 25.56
CA GLU A 753 11.07 -43.49 25.36
C GLU A 753 10.78 -42.27 26.23
N HIS A 754 9.50 -42.01 26.49
CA HIS A 754 9.01 -40.85 27.20
C HIS A 754 8.05 -41.24 28.34
N PRO A 755 8.54 -41.91 29.39
CA PRO A 755 7.71 -42.30 30.53
C PRO A 755 7.10 -41.07 31.22
N SER A 756 5.90 -41.22 31.75
CA SER A 756 5.16 -40.15 32.45
C SER A 756 4.94 -38.88 31.60
N SER A 757 4.86 -39.02 30.28
CA SER A 757 4.54 -37.91 29.37
C SER A 757 3.05 -37.81 29.03
N ILE A 758 2.28 -38.88 29.29
CA ILE A 758 0.83 -38.95 29.03
C ILE A 758 0.11 -39.36 30.32
N MET A 759 -0.82 -38.55 30.77
CA MET A 759 -1.78 -38.92 31.81
C MET A 759 -3.03 -39.52 31.16
N THR A 760 -3.51 -40.63 31.70
CA THR A 760 -4.64 -41.39 31.15
C THR A 760 -5.71 -41.59 32.21
N ALA A 761 -6.97 -41.45 31.80
CA ALA A 761 -8.15 -41.79 32.60
C ALA A 761 -8.68 -43.16 32.19
N PHE A 762 -9.07 -43.97 33.17
CA PHE A 762 -9.65 -45.29 32.98
C PHE A 762 -11.02 -45.38 33.64
N ASP A 763 -11.96 -46.08 33.00
CA ASP A 763 -13.24 -46.43 33.62
C ASP A 763 -13.11 -47.60 34.62
N SER A 764 -14.23 -47.99 35.23
CA SER A 764 -14.29 -49.07 36.23
C SER A 764 -13.87 -50.45 35.70
N HIS A 765 -13.78 -50.62 34.38
CA HIS A 765 -13.36 -51.85 33.71
C HIS A 765 -11.92 -51.76 33.18
N GLY A 766 -11.20 -50.66 33.45
CA GLY A 766 -9.84 -50.44 32.95
C GLY A 766 -9.77 -50.00 31.49
N LYS A 767 -10.88 -49.61 30.85
CA LYS A 767 -10.87 -49.04 29.50
C LYS A 767 -10.36 -47.60 29.56
N GLN A 768 -9.47 -47.21 28.66
CA GLN A 768 -9.02 -45.83 28.52
C GLN A 768 -10.16 -44.93 28.00
N VAL A 769 -10.39 -43.81 28.68
CA VAL A 769 -11.51 -42.89 28.39
C VAL A 769 -11.10 -41.42 28.31
N GLY A 770 -9.84 -41.09 28.60
CA GLY A 770 -9.33 -39.73 28.47
C GLY A 770 -7.80 -39.67 28.54
N TRP A 771 -7.22 -38.66 27.92
CA TRP A 771 -5.78 -38.52 27.74
C TRP A 771 -5.34 -37.06 27.75
N THR A 772 -4.15 -36.78 28.25
CA THR A 772 -3.50 -35.47 28.10
C THR A 772 -1.99 -35.62 28.10
N LEU A 773 -1.30 -34.75 27.37
CA LEU A 773 0.15 -34.60 27.51
C LEU A 773 0.46 -33.92 28.84
N MET A 774 1.57 -34.31 29.48
CA MET A 774 2.09 -33.71 30.72
C MET A 774 3.63 -33.65 30.68
N LEU A 775 4.14 -32.72 29.88
CA LEU A 775 5.57 -32.61 29.55
C LEU A 775 6.31 -31.76 30.57
N ALA A 776 7.37 -32.30 31.15
CA ALA A 776 8.28 -31.57 32.03
C ALA A 776 9.16 -30.58 31.23
N PRO A 777 9.72 -29.52 31.86
CA PRO A 777 10.61 -28.55 31.21
C PRO A 777 11.84 -29.19 30.52
N SER A 778 12.32 -30.32 31.05
CA SER A 778 13.43 -31.10 30.51
C SER A 778 13.05 -32.02 29.35
N SER A 779 11.76 -32.12 29.00
CA SER A 779 11.28 -32.98 27.92
C SER A 779 11.88 -32.54 26.58
N PRO A 780 12.60 -33.42 25.86
CA PRO A 780 13.08 -33.11 24.51
C PRO A 780 11.96 -32.73 23.56
N VAL A 781 10.80 -33.39 23.70
CA VAL A 781 9.61 -33.11 22.90
C VAL A 781 9.08 -31.69 23.16
N LEU A 782 9.05 -31.25 24.42
CA LEU A 782 8.68 -29.86 24.75
C LEU A 782 9.66 -28.88 24.10
N GLN A 783 10.96 -29.09 24.35
CA GLN A 783 12.01 -28.16 23.92
C GLN A 783 12.16 -28.04 22.40
N GLN A 784 11.74 -29.06 21.64
CA GLN A 784 11.78 -29.05 20.17
C GLN A 784 10.51 -28.46 19.53
N ASN A 785 9.38 -28.44 20.24
CA ASN A 785 8.08 -28.13 19.63
C ASN A 785 7.41 -26.86 20.18
N TRP A 786 7.80 -26.33 21.35
CA TRP A 786 7.22 -25.12 21.94
C TRP A 786 8.28 -24.11 22.36
N ALA A 787 8.20 -22.89 21.82
CA ALA A 787 9.19 -21.85 22.07
C ALA A 787 9.08 -21.18 23.45
N PHE A 788 7.86 -20.98 23.93
CA PHE A 788 7.59 -20.00 24.99
C PHE A 788 7.27 -20.49 26.42
N PRO A 789 7.05 -21.78 26.73
CA PRO A 789 6.87 -22.19 28.13
C PRO A 789 7.95 -21.67 29.10
N PRO A 790 9.26 -21.62 28.73
CA PRO A 790 10.30 -21.07 29.61
C PRO A 790 10.14 -19.59 29.99
N LEU A 791 9.35 -18.81 29.23
CA LEU A 791 9.09 -17.39 29.53
C LEU A 791 8.19 -17.20 30.76
N CYS A 792 7.41 -18.21 31.12
CA CYS A 792 6.64 -18.20 32.37
C CYS A 792 7.49 -18.64 33.59
N GLY A 793 8.68 -19.20 33.34
CA GLY A 793 9.60 -19.69 34.36
C GLY A 793 10.45 -20.86 33.86
N PRO A 794 11.70 -21.04 34.37
CA PRO A 794 12.59 -22.11 33.90
C PRO A 794 12.10 -23.53 34.25
N LYS A 795 11.18 -23.64 35.21
CA LYS A 795 10.54 -24.90 35.63
C LYS A 795 9.08 -25.00 35.19
N THR A 796 8.74 -24.35 34.08
CA THR A 796 7.40 -24.42 33.47
C THR A 796 7.31 -25.61 32.51
N GLY A 797 6.40 -26.54 32.80
CA GLY A 797 6.06 -27.65 31.91
C GLY A 797 4.86 -27.31 31.01
N LEU A 798 4.42 -28.27 30.21
CA LEU A 798 3.29 -28.11 29.30
C LEU A 798 2.26 -29.22 29.47
N ILE A 799 0.99 -28.81 29.55
CA ILE A 799 -0.17 -29.67 29.34
C ILE A 799 -0.78 -29.31 27.99
N GLY A 800 -1.04 -30.31 27.16
CA GLY A 800 -1.62 -30.11 25.84
C GLY A 800 -2.39 -31.34 25.38
N CYS A 801 -3.10 -31.19 24.27
CA CYS A 801 -3.88 -32.27 23.66
C CYS A 801 -4.83 -32.98 24.65
N VAL A 802 -5.60 -32.22 25.43
CA VAL A 802 -6.53 -32.74 26.45
C VAL A 802 -7.79 -33.30 25.79
N GLY A 803 -7.96 -34.61 25.84
CA GLY A 803 -9.05 -35.32 25.16
C GLY A 803 -9.83 -36.27 26.08
N VAL A 804 -11.14 -36.38 25.87
CA VAL A 804 -12.01 -37.38 26.49
C VAL A 804 -12.74 -38.13 25.37
N ASP A 805 -12.82 -39.45 25.49
CA ASP A 805 -13.60 -40.29 24.57
C ASP A 805 -15.05 -39.79 24.50
N GLU A 806 -15.61 -39.75 23.30
CA GLU A 806 -16.93 -39.20 23.04
C GLU A 806 -18.03 -39.75 23.96
N GLU A 807 -17.99 -41.05 24.25
CA GLU A 807 -18.96 -41.74 25.11
C GLU A 807 -18.92 -41.26 26.57
N TYR A 808 -17.81 -40.64 27.01
CA TYR A 808 -17.55 -40.25 28.39
C TYR A 808 -17.48 -38.72 28.57
N ARG A 809 -17.79 -37.95 27.52
CA ARG A 809 -17.90 -36.48 27.63
C ARG A 809 -19.00 -36.11 28.63
N LYS A 810 -18.81 -35.02 29.37
CA LYS A 810 -19.69 -34.57 30.48
C LYS A 810 -19.79 -35.53 31.68
N ALA A 811 -19.04 -36.65 31.70
CA ALA A 811 -19.00 -37.56 32.84
C ALA A 811 -18.18 -37.03 34.04
N GLY A 812 -17.44 -35.93 33.86
CA GLY A 812 -16.56 -35.35 34.88
C GLY A 812 -15.08 -35.73 34.74
N VAL A 813 -14.72 -36.48 33.69
CA VAL A 813 -13.36 -37.01 33.47
C VAL A 813 -12.34 -35.90 33.21
N GLY A 814 -12.65 -34.93 32.33
CA GLY A 814 -11.63 -33.99 31.81
C GLY A 814 -10.96 -33.11 32.86
N LEU A 815 -11.71 -32.49 33.79
CA LEU A 815 -11.11 -31.65 34.84
C LEU A 815 -10.37 -32.49 35.89
N ALA A 816 -10.87 -33.68 36.21
CA ALA A 816 -10.18 -34.60 37.11
C ALA A 816 -8.86 -35.12 36.51
N LEU A 817 -8.87 -35.42 35.20
CA LEU A 817 -7.67 -35.79 34.44
C LEU A 817 -6.59 -34.71 34.53
N LEU A 818 -6.98 -33.45 34.36
CA LEU A 818 -6.06 -32.32 34.52
C LEU A 818 -5.55 -32.16 35.96
N CYS A 819 -6.41 -32.31 36.97
CA CYS A 819 -5.98 -32.30 38.36
C CYS A 819 -4.87 -33.32 38.63
N HIS A 820 -5.07 -34.57 38.19
CA HIS A 820 -4.08 -35.63 38.37
C HIS A 820 -2.80 -35.39 37.57
N ALA A 821 -2.91 -34.85 36.34
CA ALA A 821 -1.73 -34.47 35.55
C ALA A 821 -0.91 -33.36 36.23
N ILE A 822 -1.58 -32.33 36.77
CA ILE A 822 -0.93 -31.23 37.49
C ILE A 822 -0.24 -31.73 38.77
N GLU A 823 -0.90 -32.60 39.54
CA GLU A 823 -0.30 -33.20 40.73
C GLU A 823 0.94 -34.04 40.42
N ASP A 824 0.87 -34.87 39.36
CA ASP A 824 2.02 -35.65 38.90
C ASP A 824 3.19 -34.74 38.49
N MET A 825 2.92 -33.70 37.69
CA MET A 825 3.93 -32.73 37.28
C MET A 825 4.53 -31.99 38.49
N LYS A 826 3.70 -31.60 39.47
CA LYS A 826 4.14 -30.99 40.73
C LYS A 826 5.07 -31.92 41.51
N GLN A 827 4.73 -33.20 41.63
CA GLN A 827 5.56 -34.21 42.30
C GLN A 827 6.91 -34.41 41.60
N ARG A 828 6.95 -34.23 40.28
CA ARG A 828 8.18 -34.24 39.47
C ARG A 828 8.97 -32.93 39.50
N GLY A 829 8.58 -31.96 40.33
CA GLY A 829 9.30 -30.70 40.53
C GLY A 829 9.00 -29.61 39.50
N VAL A 830 7.91 -29.75 38.73
CA VAL A 830 7.40 -28.68 37.88
C VAL A 830 6.73 -27.62 38.77
N GLU A 831 7.04 -26.34 38.53
CA GLU A 831 6.53 -25.23 39.34
C GLU A 831 5.40 -24.46 38.66
N GLY A 832 5.32 -24.52 37.32
CA GLY A 832 4.25 -23.89 36.55
C GLY A 832 3.83 -24.75 35.36
N VAL A 833 2.58 -24.60 34.92
CA VAL A 833 2.02 -25.32 33.78
C VAL A 833 1.55 -24.33 32.73
N PHE A 834 2.03 -24.55 31.51
CA PHE A 834 1.60 -23.87 30.30
C PHE A 834 0.55 -24.73 29.57
N VAL A 835 -0.50 -24.12 29.05
CA VAL A 835 -1.45 -24.77 28.14
C VAL A 835 -1.61 -23.89 26.92
N ASP A 836 -1.21 -24.40 25.76
CA ASP A 836 -1.13 -23.61 24.54
C ASP A 836 -2.39 -23.74 23.67
N TRP A 837 -2.70 -22.67 22.95
CA TRP A 837 -3.74 -22.57 21.92
C TRP A 837 -5.12 -23.12 22.31
N VAL A 838 -5.72 -22.48 23.32
CA VAL A 838 -7.02 -22.83 23.87
C VAL A 838 -8.14 -21.98 23.28
N GLY A 839 -9.17 -22.65 22.75
CA GLY A 839 -10.43 -22.02 22.35
C GLY A 839 -11.57 -22.11 23.36
N LEU A 840 -11.46 -22.98 24.37
CA LEU A 840 -12.48 -23.15 25.40
C LEU A 840 -12.44 -22.01 26.41
N GLU A 841 -13.59 -21.36 26.61
CA GLU A 841 -13.74 -20.31 27.60
C GLU A 841 -14.20 -20.83 28.97
N GLY A 842 -13.52 -20.40 30.03
CA GLY A 842 -13.89 -20.70 31.42
C GLY A 842 -13.67 -22.14 31.86
N TRP A 843 -13.11 -23.02 31.02
CA TRP A 843 -12.91 -24.43 31.37
C TRP A 843 -11.63 -24.65 32.18
N TYR A 844 -10.49 -24.13 31.71
CA TYR A 844 -9.21 -24.24 32.42
C TYR A 844 -9.15 -23.30 33.64
N GLU A 845 -9.83 -22.17 33.59
CA GLU A 845 -9.93 -21.19 34.68
C GLU A 845 -10.57 -21.78 35.93
N GLN A 846 -11.36 -22.85 35.79
CA GLN A 846 -11.88 -23.62 36.92
C GLN A 846 -10.79 -24.31 37.75
N LEU A 847 -9.58 -24.47 37.20
CA LEU A 847 -8.37 -24.94 37.88
C LEU A 847 -7.37 -23.79 38.14
N GLY A 848 -7.81 -22.54 37.96
CA GLY A 848 -7.07 -21.33 38.26
C GLY A 848 -6.11 -20.87 37.17
N PHE A 849 -6.11 -21.49 35.99
CA PHE A 849 -5.37 -20.99 34.83
C PHE A 849 -5.78 -19.57 34.48
N LYS A 850 -4.81 -18.76 34.05
CA LYS A 850 -5.02 -17.39 33.58
C LYS A 850 -4.55 -17.26 32.15
N VAL A 851 -5.20 -16.38 31.39
CA VAL A 851 -4.72 -16.00 30.05
C VAL A 851 -3.34 -15.38 30.18
N TRP A 852 -2.36 -16.00 29.52
CA TRP A 852 -1.01 -15.48 29.42
C TRP A 852 -0.87 -14.56 28.20
N ARG A 853 -1.33 -15.03 27.04
CA ARG A 853 -1.30 -14.29 25.76
C ARG A 853 -2.48 -14.67 24.87
N SER A 854 -2.83 -13.75 23.96
CA SER A 854 -3.95 -13.88 23.03
C SER A 854 -3.48 -13.68 21.59
N TYR A 855 -4.14 -14.35 20.66
CA TYR A 855 -3.74 -14.38 19.25
C TYR A 855 -4.91 -14.17 18.31
N ARG A 856 -4.62 -13.62 17.14
CA ARG A 856 -5.54 -13.57 16.01
C ARG A 856 -4.98 -14.38 14.85
N THR A 857 -5.69 -15.44 14.48
CA THR A 857 -5.29 -16.33 13.39
C THR A 857 -5.71 -15.77 12.03
N GLY A 858 -5.05 -16.19 10.95
CA GLY A 858 -5.37 -15.73 9.60
C GLY A 858 -4.65 -16.53 8.52
N GLN A 859 -5.15 -16.46 7.29
CA GLN A 859 -4.61 -17.19 6.13
C GLN A 859 -4.77 -16.41 4.83
N MET A 860 -3.92 -16.73 3.85
CA MET A 860 -3.95 -16.19 2.49
C MET A 860 -4.20 -17.31 1.48
#